data_AF-A0ABD5IFI0-F1
#
_entry.id   AF-A0ABD5IFI0-F1
#
_cell.length_a   1.000
_cell.length_b   1.000
_cell.length_c   1.000
_cell.angle_alpha   90.00
_cell.angle_beta   90.00
_cell.angle_gamma   90.00
#
_symmetry.space_group_name_H-M   'P 1'
#
loop_
_entity.id
_entity.type
_entity.pdbx_description
1 polymer ?
#
loop_
_entity_poly.entity_id
_entity_poly.type
_entity_poly.pdbx_seq_one_letter_code
_entity_poly.pdbx_strand_id
1 'polypeptide(L)'
;MPTYEMKPDDLLSADVQAIPQPDDSAAYMETPSVLSALNPVTDNQQIQQSRSAAFRLDNSLGSFIASAPFSQFDKVDGYNPFDNDAAELKGYEDYAGSFIDAGSPEETRAIQQRIDQQRTDRQYQSDLGWAGTVSSIGMGLIDPINLASMFVPAGAVVRGGEVAATAGKFALANAVGGVASEAALSATQETRTLEESAANVAVDAMVGGILGAGAQLLAGAGQRAAVSEAVTSNLRGNDSPQSIGAAQVFNTTLDQEQLAGLGLINKTLSVNPGGRLAQSPSRASRAINQQLAENNYYFAKNDEGLATFTAAETKIKQYDAMLYKQMESTKDAYQAYSKNVRANGGQRMNFVDFNEAVGMAMRRGDQSEIPEVAQAAAQIRPMFEATKVRMQELGILPEDVDVSTAQSYLPRIYKFDKILSDRTEFRGRIANWIQGISSKGADAAGTRIEKIDSGLAAAAEAQPRAQTLADEIAAAESWSGRKTELMDEVGNRTKLIGQEQDITARLEKQQAQLATAKNQKMITRLNKELSDLRTKLDDVAKAKEELPTLQRHLDLLDNPRKHRSELRKLQKKANSTTRLNASRERALKAMEPLSREEAEDAADEIVNKIIGAPSGLVPAQLLPEKIIGRAGFTKSRSLLIPDERIEDFLESDINHVMESYLRQVGPEIELTAQFGSKDMGEQIRQVTEEYTQLIKDAKTPKERAKLEKQREADLRDIGAMRDRLIGTYGAPSDPRSFFVRAGRVARNINFLRLLGGMTISAATDLMRPMMQHGLRKSLRPMGTMLRNMSAIKVATKDLREMAVGLDYVLSTRTKAIADLTDPYSRRSAFERGLNWGTQKFGNWTLMNQWNTALKSWSGLIIQSRILDNAQLLAAGKEVPQKEIRKMAQVGIDQNMLRRIGDQFTKHGEDMDGLLTGHSHLWDDRAVREAFQSAVLKDVDSTVVTPGVGDTPLIMSKEVGKMILQFKTFIFAQHNRVIASGIQQGDASFYLGAMGTIALGAMVYVMKQKLSGRDIDYSPNNLVKEGIDRAGMIGWLSEPLNAVENFSGGRFGLGAMFGAPPVSRFQSRNAIGALLGPTFDMAGDGAVIANGVLNGEFDDKQSHAVRKLLPYQNLFYISPLLNRVEEQLK
;
A
#
# COMPACT_ATOMS: atom_id res chain seq x y z
N MET A 1 38.00 38.64 -15.56
CA MET A 1 38.15 38.94 -14.12
C MET A 1 38.65 40.36 -13.96
N PRO A 2 38.06 41.22 -13.13
CA PRO A 2 38.79 42.27 -12.44
C PRO A 2 39.27 41.74 -11.08
N THR A 3 40.55 41.94 -10.79
CA THR A 3 41.19 41.61 -9.51
C THR A 3 40.78 42.62 -8.44
N TYR A 4 40.10 42.16 -7.40
CA TYR A 4 39.98 42.92 -6.15
C TYR A 4 41.25 42.67 -5.33
N GLU A 5 42.14 43.66 -5.28
CA GLU A 5 43.17 43.74 -4.23
C GLU A 5 42.52 44.30 -2.97
N MET A 6 42.32 43.45 -1.94
CA MET A 6 42.11 43.92 -0.57
C MET A 6 43.45 44.32 0.02
N LYS A 7 43.52 45.49 0.67
CA LYS A 7 44.76 45.98 1.27
C LYS A 7 45.03 45.24 2.60
N PRO A 8 46.29 44.89 2.91
CA PRO A 8 46.65 44.18 4.14
C PRO A 8 46.23 44.88 5.45
N ASP A 9 46.07 46.20 5.42
CA ASP A 9 45.68 46.99 6.60
C ASP A 9 44.20 46.78 7.01
N ASP A 10 43.36 46.23 6.13
CA ASP A 10 41.94 45.95 6.43
C ASP A 10 41.75 44.61 7.18
N LEU A 11 42.80 43.78 7.27
CA LEU A 11 42.79 42.47 7.97
C LEU A 11 43.28 42.55 9.42
N LEU A 12 43.83 43.70 9.83
CA LEU A 12 44.30 43.94 11.19
C LEU A 12 43.43 45.02 11.83
N SER A 13 42.37 44.61 12.54
CA SER A 13 41.68 45.52 13.44
C SER A 13 42.68 46.17 14.39
N ALA A 14 42.63 47.50 14.52
CA ALA A 14 43.61 48.37 15.17
C ALA A 14 43.81 48.20 16.70
N ASP A 15 43.46 47.05 17.28
CA ASP A 15 43.64 46.74 18.71
C ASP A 15 44.77 45.73 18.96
N VAL A 16 45.88 45.83 18.22
CA VAL A 16 47.03 44.91 18.27
C VAL A 16 47.91 45.08 19.53
N GLN A 17 47.49 45.86 20.54
CA GLN A 17 48.20 45.95 21.82
C GLN A 17 47.32 45.81 23.07
N ALA A 18 46.03 45.49 22.92
CA ALA A 18 45.19 45.18 24.07
C ALA A 18 45.08 43.65 24.20
N ILE A 19 46.03 43.04 24.92
CA ILE A 19 45.71 41.81 25.65
C ILE A 19 44.63 42.25 26.64
N PRO A 20 43.37 41.77 26.57
CA PRO A 20 42.49 41.87 27.72
C PRO A 20 43.20 41.04 28.78
N GLN A 21 43.80 41.68 29.78
CA GLN A 21 44.13 40.95 30.99
C GLN A 21 42.82 40.27 31.43
N PRO A 22 42.85 38.97 31.76
CA PRO A 22 41.68 38.32 32.33
C PRO A 22 41.26 39.17 33.51
N ASP A 23 40.03 39.69 33.45
CA ASP A 23 39.47 40.45 34.54
C ASP A 23 39.46 39.51 35.75
N ASP A 24 40.23 39.83 36.79
CA ASP A 24 40.41 39.06 38.04
C ASP A 24 39.08 38.92 38.84
N SER A 25 37.94 39.25 38.23
CA SER A 25 36.60 39.07 38.75
C SER A 25 36.05 37.64 38.58
N ALA A 26 36.82 36.71 38.00
CA ALA A 26 36.43 35.30 37.81
C ALA A 26 36.46 34.41 39.07
N ALA A 27 36.47 34.99 40.28
CA ALA A 27 36.56 34.23 41.53
C ALA A 27 35.31 33.38 41.87
N TYR A 28 34.19 33.53 41.13
CA TYR A 28 33.02 32.64 41.25
C TYR A 28 32.28 32.53 39.91
N MET A 29 32.83 31.79 38.93
CA MET A 29 32.05 31.36 37.76
C MET A 29 31.57 29.92 37.97
N GLU A 30 30.25 29.73 38.08
CA GLU A 30 29.64 28.39 38.10
C GLU A 30 29.90 27.68 36.76
N THR A 31 30.55 26.52 36.80
CA THR A 31 30.72 25.66 35.61
C THR A 31 29.34 25.30 35.06
N PRO A 32 29.07 25.52 33.75
CA PRO A 32 27.80 25.17 33.13
C PRO A 32 27.42 23.70 33.38
N SER A 33 26.14 23.45 33.69
CA SER A 33 25.66 22.08 33.90
C SER A 33 25.77 21.24 32.63
N VAL A 34 26.00 19.93 32.79
CA VAL A 34 26.03 18.96 31.66
C VAL A 34 24.73 18.98 30.84
N LEU A 35 23.59 19.24 31.48
CA LEU A 35 22.30 19.42 30.82
C LEU A 35 22.27 20.63 29.87
N SER A 36 22.99 21.71 30.18
CA SER A 36 23.14 22.86 29.28
C SER A 36 24.04 22.55 28.08
N ALA A 37 25.09 21.74 28.27
CA ALA A 37 25.96 21.25 27.20
C ALA A 37 25.24 20.27 26.24
N LEU A 38 24.29 19.49 26.75
CA LEU A 38 23.43 18.60 25.96
C LEU A 38 22.24 19.31 25.28
N ASN A 39 21.93 20.55 25.69
CA ASN A 39 20.84 21.32 25.11
C ASN A 39 21.32 22.05 23.84
N PRO A 40 20.87 21.65 22.63
CA PRO A 40 21.34 22.26 21.38
C PRO A 40 20.92 23.74 21.23
N VAL A 41 20.02 24.25 22.07
CA VAL A 41 19.45 25.61 22.01
C VAL A 41 19.77 26.41 23.28
N THR A 42 20.94 26.20 23.88
CA THR A 42 21.35 26.97 25.06
C THR A 42 21.84 28.37 24.67
N ASP A 43 21.35 29.40 25.36
CA ASP A 43 21.84 30.78 25.27
C ASP A 43 23.11 31.01 26.11
N ASN A 44 23.63 29.95 26.75
CA ASN A 44 24.86 30.04 27.53
C ASN A 44 26.05 30.27 26.58
N GLN A 45 26.57 31.50 26.58
CA GLN A 45 27.71 31.90 25.76
C GLN A 45 28.94 31.02 26.00
N GLN A 46 29.13 30.50 27.22
CA GLN A 46 30.27 29.63 27.52
C GLN A 46 30.17 28.28 26.81
N ILE A 47 28.96 27.71 26.71
CA ILE A 47 28.72 26.46 25.96
C ILE A 47 28.83 26.69 24.45
N GLN A 48 28.41 27.85 23.94
CA GLN A 48 28.53 28.16 22.51
C GLN A 48 29.98 28.36 22.08
N GLN A 49 30.77 29.04 22.90
CA GLN A 49 32.22 29.16 22.73
C GLN A 49 32.90 27.78 22.83
N SER A 50 32.46 26.93 23.78
CA SER A 50 32.95 25.55 23.92
C SER A 50 32.67 24.70 22.69
N ARG A 51 31.48 24.76 22.10
CA ARG A 51 31.19 24.01 20.87
C ARG A 51 32.01 24.50 19.68
N SER A 52 32.26 25.80 19.61
CA SER A 52 33.10 26.39 18.56
C SER A 52 34.56 25.96 18.71
N ALA A 53 35.09 25.93 19.94
CA ALA A 53 36.40 25.38 20.26
C ALA A 53 36.48 23.87 19.94
N ALA A 54 35.46 23.09 20.32
CA ALA A 54 35.38 21.64 20.05
C ALA A 54 35.29 21.35 18.54
N PHE A 55 34.61 22.19 17.78
CA PHE A 55 34.55 22.04 16.33
C PHE A 55 35.93 22.28 15.69
N ARG A 56 36.72 23.23 16.20
CA ARG A 56 38.09 23.48 15.70
C ARG A 56 39.10 22.41 16.14
N LEU A 57 38.91 21.80 17.31
CA LEU A 57 39.84 20.82 17.90
C LEU A 57 39.50 19.35 17.59
N ASP A 58 38.22 18.99 17.54
CA ASP A 58 37.78 17.58 17.56
C ASP A 58 36.99 17.17 16.32
N ASN A 59 36.83 18.05 15.33
CA ASN A 59 36.21 17.76 14.04
C ASN A 59 37.21 18.00 12.88
N SER A 60 37.42 17.04 11.99
CA SER A 60 38.43 17.10 10.92
C SER A 60 38.16 18.22 9.93
N LEU A 61 36.89 18.56 9.69
CA LEU A 61 36.51 19.67 8.82
C LEU A 61 36.70 21.00 9.55
N GLY A 62 36.31 21.11 10.81
CA GLY A 62 36.53 22.33 11.60
C GLY A 62 38.00 22.61 11.87
N SER A 63 38.81 21.56 12.10
CA SER A 63 40.26 21.64 12.22
C SER A 63 40.92 22.02 10.90
N PHE A 64 40.50 21.43 9.77
CA PHE A 64 40.97 21.83 8.45
C PHE A 64 40.63 23.30 8.11
N ILE A 65 39.43 23.77 8.48
CA ILE A 65 39.02 25.17 8.29
C ILE A 65 39.84 26.10 9.18
N ALA A 66 40.11 25.70 10.42
CA ALA A 66 40.95 26.48 11.35
C ALA A 66 42.44 26.47 10.96
N SER A 67 42.89 25.47 10.20
CA SER A 67 44.26 25.33 9.72
C SER A 67 44.47 25.77 8.26
N ALA A 68 43.40 26.13 7.52
CA ALA A 68 43.48 26.47 6.11
C ALA A 68 44.16 27.84 5.89
N PRO A 69 45.13 27.96 4.96
CA PRO A 69 45.80 29.22 4.69
C PRO A 69 44.94 30.17 3.85
N PHE A 70 44.62 31.34 4.40
CA PHE A 70 44.21 32.50 3.62
C PHE A 70 45.46 33.08 2.94
N SER A 71 45.51 33.04 1.59
CA SER A 71 46.60 33.52 0.71
C SER A 71 48.01 32.96 0.98
N GLN A 72 48.65 32.37 -0.03
CA GLN A 72 50.05 31.96 0.03
C GLN A 72 50.91 33.18 0.40
N PHE A 73 51.57 33.13 1.56
CA PHE A 73 52.55 34.14 1.95
C PHE A 73 53.70 34.12 0.94
N ASP A 74 54.12 35.29 0.46
CA ASP A 74 55.27 35.39 -0.44
C ASP A 74 56.54 34.98 0.33
N LYS A 75 57.30 34.02 -0.22
CA LYS A 75 58.55 33.59 0.40
C LYS A 75 59.58 34.72 0.40
N VAL A 76 60.21 34.94 1.54
CA VAL A 76 61.32 35.88 1.69
C VAL A 76 62.62 35.09 1.52
N ASP A 77 63.36 35.37 0.44
CA ASP A 77 64.62 34.69 0.14
C ASP A 77 65.62 34.83 1.30
N GLY A 78 66.10 33.69 1.82
CA GLY A 78 67.06 33.63 2.93
C GLY A 78 66.45 33.75 4.33
N TYR A 79 65.13 33.81 4.48
CA TYR A 79 64.47 33.79 5.79
C TYR A 79 64.59 32.41 6.46
N ASN A 80 64.99 32.41 7.72
CA ASN A 80 65.01 31.24 8.58
C ASN A 80 64.47 31.63 9.97
N PRO A 81 63.36 31.05 10.44
CA PRO A 81 62.75 31.40 11.73
C PRO A 81 63.60 31.02 12.95
N PHE A 82 64.70 30.28 12.76
CA PHE A 82 65.63 29.89 13.82
C PHE A 82 66.90 30.75 13.91
N ASP A 83 67.05 31.77 13.05
CA ASP A 83 68.20 32.67 13.11
C ASP A 83 68.16 33.57 14.36
N ASN A 84 69.32 34.09 14.81
CA ASN A 84 69.48 34.95 16.00
C ASN A 84 68.91 34.33 17.30
N ASP A 85 69.40 33.14 17.68
CA ASP A 85 68.99 32.40 18.89
C ASP A 85 67.47 32.15 18.99
N ALA A 86 66.77 32.08 17.85
CA ALA A 86 65.32 31.89 17.76
C ALA A 86 64.51 32.91 18.60
N ALA A 87 64.98 34.17 18.67
CA ALA A 87 64.35 35.22 19.47
C ALA A 87 62.85 35.44 19.13
N GLU A 88 62.45 35.19 17.88
CA GLU A 88 61.05 35.27 17.43
C GLU A 88 60.18 34.10 17.92
N LEU A 89 60.77 32.95 18.29
CA LEU A 89 60.06 31.74 18.72
C LEU A 89 59.99 31.55 20.25
N LYS A 90 60.45 32.56 21.01
CA LYS A 90 60.44 32.54 22.47
C LYS A 90 59.01 32.42 23.02
N GLY A 91 58.70 31.36 23.77
CA GLY A 91 57.35 30.97 24.22
C GLY A 91 56.66 29.87 23.36
N TYR A 92 57.29 29.46 22.27
CA TYR A 92 56.83 28.39 21.36
C TYR A 92 57.87 27.28 21.18
N GLU A 93 58.83 27.17 22.11
CA GLU A 93 59.96 26.24 22.05
C GLU A 93 59.50 24.78 21.94
N ASP A 94 58.42 24.41 22.62
CA ASP A 94 57.80 23.08 22.58
C ASP A 94 57.19 22.73 21.21
N TYR A 95 57.05 23.72 20.33
CA TYR A 95 56.43 23.62 19.00
C TYR A 95 57.40 23.99 17.87
N ALA A 96 58.71 24.05 18.16
CA ALA A 96 59.76 24.45 17.22
C ALA A 96 59.69 23.68 15.88
N GLY A 97 59.23 22.42 15.88
CA GLY A 97 59.03 21.63 14.67
C GLY A 97 58.01 22.20 13.67
N SER A 98 57.03 22.97 14.15
CA SER A 98 55.96 23.57 13.34
C SER A 98 56.45 24.73 12.47
N PHE A 99 57.62 25.30 12.80
CA PHE A 99 58.20 26.45 12.11
C PHE A 99 59.26 26.07 11.07
N ILE A 100 59.56 24.77 10.89
CA ILE A 100 60.66 24.29 10.05
C ILE A 100 60.54 24.74 8.58
N ASP A 101 59.32 24.81 8.07
CA ASP A 101 59.05 25.13 6.67
C ASP A 101 58.61 26.59 6.45
N ALA A 102 58.61 27.44 7.50
CA ALA A 102 58.15 28.82 7.39
C ALA A 102 59.14 29.65 6.55
N GLY A 103 58.67 30.12 5.40
CA GLY A 103 59.45 30.85 4.39
C GLY A 103 59.34 32.37 4.48
N SER A 104 58.56 32.91 5.42
CA SER A 104 58.48 34.34 5.68
C SER A 104 58.14 34.66 7.16
N PRO A 105 58.45 35.87 7.66
CA PRO A 105 58.03 36.33 8.98
C PRO A 105 56.50 36.32 9.18
N GLU A 106 55.74 36.58 8.12
CA GLU A 106 54.28 36.55 8.14
C GLU A 106 53.75 35.11 8.32
N GLU A 107 54.39 34.14 7.66
CA GLU A 107 54.07 32.71 7.83
C GLU A 107 54.40 32.24 9.25
N THR A 108 55.55 32.64 9.80
CA THR A 108 55.93 32.34 11.20
C THR A 108 54.92 32.90 12.20
N ARG A 109 54.47 34.16 12.05
CA ARG A 109 53.45 34.75 12.93
C ARG A 109 52.08 34.06 12.78
N ALA A 110 51.71 33.63 11.58
CA ALA A 110 50.48 32.88 11.36
C ALA A 110 50.51 31.51 12.05
N ILE A 111 51.66 30.83 12.06
CA ILE A 111 51.87 29.57 12.79
C ILE A 111 51.79 29.81 14.31
N GLN A 112 52.37 30.90 14.83
CA GLN A 112 52.26 31.30 16.25
C GLN A 112 50.81 31.53 16.68
N GLN A 113 50.07 32.33 15.90
CA GLN A 113 48.65 32.61 16.16
C GLN A 113 47.80 31.33 16.14
N ARG A 114 48.12 30.38 15.26
CA ARG A 114 47.43 29.07 15.22
C ARG A 114 47.69 28.27 16.49
N ILE A 115 48.94 28.22 16.94
CA ILE A 115 49.32 27.52 18.19
C ILE A 115 48.62 28.17 19.38
N ASP A 116 48.57 29.50 19.47
CA ASP A 116 47.89 30.22 20.55
C ASP A 116 46.38 29.98 20.55
N GLN A 117 45.75 29.98 19.38
CA GLN A 117 44.32 29.68 19.25
C GLN A 117 44.01 28.25 19.70
N GLN A 118 44.85 27.27 19.35
CA GLN A 118 44.69 25.88 19.77
C GLN A 118 44.92 25.70 21.28
N ARG A 119 45.94 26.35 21.86
CA ARG A 119 46.19 26.38 23.31
C ARG A 119 45.00 26.98 24.05
N THR A 120 44.49 28.11 23.57
CA THR A 120 43.34 28.81 24.17
C THR A 120 42.08 27.96 24.09
N ASP A 121 41.76 27.39 22.92
CA ASP A 121 40.59 26.54 22.74
C ASP A 121 40.67 25.28 23.62
N ARG A 122 41.86 24.68 23.80
CA ARG A 122 42.05 23.50 24.63
C ARG A 122 41.92 23.83 26.11
N GLN A 123 42.54 24.91 26.56
CA GLN A 123 42.40 25.39 27.92
C GLN A 123 40.93 25.71 28.24
N TYR A 124 40.23 26.35 27.31
CA TYR A 124 38.81 26.65 27.44
C TYR A 124 37.93 25.39 27.58
N GLN A 125 38.23 24.31 26.84
CA GLN A 125 37.51 23.04 27.02
C GLN A 125 37.80 22.39 28.38
N SER A 126 39.06 22.45 28.80
CA SER A 126 39.50 21.91 30.09
C SER A 126 38.84 22.65 31.26
N ASP A 127 38.78 23.98 31.20
CA ASP A 127 38.22 24.85 32.24
C ASP A 127 36.70 24.66 32.42
N LEU A 128 36.02 24.19 31.38
CA LEU A 128 34.59 23.84 31.42
C LEU A 128 34.31 22.41 31.90
N GLY A 129 35.35 21.63 32.22
CA GLY A 129 35.26 20.28 32.74
C GLY A 129 34.37 19.37 31.88
N TRP A 130 33.33 18.78 32.50
CA TRP A 130 32.48 17.80 31.82
C TRP A 130 31.62 18.40 30.71
N ALA A 131 31.28 19.69 30.77
CA ALA A 131 30.55 20.37 29.71
C ALA A 131 31.42 20.53 28.44
N GLY A 132 32.71 20.83 28.60
CA GLY A 132 33.67 20.88 27.50
C GLY A 132 33.93 19.49 26.88
N THR A 133 34.00 18.45 27.72
CA THR A 133 34.13 17.05 27.28
C THR A 133 32.94 16.62 26.41
N VAL A 134 31.70 16.96 26.80
CA VAL A 134 30.49 16.65 26.02
C VAL A 134 30.43 17.42 24.69
N SER A 135 30.86 18.69 24.67
CA SER A 135 30.99 19.45 23.42
C SER A 135 31.99 18.80 22.46
N SER A 136 33.11 18.32 22.97
CA SER A 136 34.18 17.64 22.21
C SER A 136 33.70 16.32 21.60
N ILE A 137 33.01 15.49 22.39
CA ILE A 137 32.35 14.24 21.91
C ILE A 137 31.30 14.57 20.84
N GLY A 138 30.46 15.58 21.08
CA GLY A 138 29.42 16.00 20.14
C GLY A 138 29.96 16.44 18.78
N MET A 139 31.10 17.15 18.74
CA MET A 139 31.73 17.62 17.50
C MET A 139 32.56 16.55 16.79
N GLY A 140 33.18 15.62 17.51
CA GLY A 140 33.90 14.48 16.93
C GLY A 140 32.99 13.37 16.36
N LEU A 141 31.75 13.24 16.86
CA LEU A 141 30.76 12.32 16.30
C LEU A 141 30.20 12.77 14.94
N ILE A 142 30.26 14.06 14.62
CA ILE A 142 29.79 14.64 13.36
C ILE A 142 30.94 14.89 12.37
N ASP A 143 32.06 14.23 12.61
CA ASP A 143 33.27 14.26 11.79
C ASP A 143 33.05 13.56 10.44
N PRO A 144 33.33 14.24 9.31
CA PRO A 144 33.10 13.68 7.97
C PRO A 144 34.01 12.49 7.62
N ILE A 145 35.18 12.33 8.24
CA ILE A 145 36.10 11.20 8.03
C ILE A 145 35.62 9.98 8.85
N ASN A 146 35.12 10.19 10.06
CA ASN A 146 34.43 9.15 10.85
C ASN A 146 33.16 8.66 10.12
N LEU A 147 32.43 9.55 9.47
CA LEU A 147 31.28 9.18 8.65
C LEU A 147 31.67 8.51 7.33
N ALA A 148 32.79 8.87 6.70
CA ALA A 148 33.26 8.28 5.44
C ALA A 148 33.94 6.91 5.61
N SER A 149 34.66 6.68 6.72
CA SER A 149 35.31 5.40 7.03
C SER A 149 34.32 4.26 7.27
N MET A 150 33.05 4.58 7.58
CA MET A 150 31.93 3.63 7.63
C MET A 150 31.50 3.11 6.24
N PHE A 151 32.02 3.67 5.13
CA PHE A 151 31.58 3.39 3.76
C PHE A 151 32.71 3.07 2.77
N VAL A 152 33.96 2.89 3.21
CA VAL A 152 35.04 2.41 2.33
C VAL A 152 34.94 0.89 2.15
N PRO A 153 34.82 0.36 0.92
CA PRO A 153 34.90 -1.07 0.69
C PRO A 153 36.34 -1.54 0.96
N ALA A 154 36.61 -2.09 2.14
CA ALA A 154 37.94 -2.56 2.51
C ALA A 154 38.27 -3.90 1.82
N GLY A 155 38.79 -3.82 0.59
CA GLY A 155 39.61 -4.86 0.00
C GLY A 155 41.05 -4.73 0.47
N ALA A 156 41.42 -5.40 1.57
CA ALA A 156 42.80 -5.76 1.88
C ALA A 156 42.81 -6.86 2.96
N VAL A 157 42.97 -8.09 2.52
CA VAL A 157 43.28 -9.26 3.35
C VAL A 157 44.78 -9.25 3.65
N VAL A 158 45.17 -9.43 4.92
CA VAL A 158 46.48 -10.00 5.25
C VAL A 158 46.28 -11.27 6.09
N ARG A 159 46.81 -12.35 5.55
CA ARG A 159 46.76 -13.74 6.03
C ARG A 159 47.64 -13.94 7.28
N GLY A 160 47.17 -14.78 8.22
CA GLY A 160 48.03 -15.67 9.02
C GLY A 160 47.97 -15.54 10.55
N GLY A 161 47.79 -16.67 11.24
CA GLY A 161 48.39 -16.93 12.57
C GLY A 161 47.48 -16.99 13.81
N GLU A 162 47.06 -18.22 14.16
CA GLU A 162 46.79 -18.85 15.47
C GLU A 162 45.85 -18.25 16.57
N VAL A 163 45.17 -19.18 17.23
CA VAL A 163 43.84 -19.10 17.88
C VAL A 163 43.90 -18.85 19.42
N ALA A 164 45.01 -18.33 19.97
CA ALA A 164 45.22 -18.29 21.43
C ALA A 164 45.33 -16.89 22.09
N ALA A 165 44.83 -15.82 21.48
CA ALA A 165 44.92 -14.44 22.04
C ALA A 165 43.59 -13.65 21.99
N THR A 166 42.50 -14.27 22.43
CA THR A 166 41.12 -13.80 22.18
C THR A 166 40.51 -12.91 23.28
N ALA A 167 41.23 -12.58 24.37
CA ALA A 167 40.73 -11.67 25.41
C ALA A 167 41.28 -10.22 25.30
N GLY A 168 42.47 -10.03 24.72
CA GLY A 168 43.11 -8.71 24.58
C GLY A 168 42.82 -7.97 23.26
N LYS A 169 42.20 -8.64 22.27
CA LYS A 169 41.95 -8.07 20.94
C LYS A 169 40.56 -7.47 20.74
N PHE A 170 39.64 -7.63 21.69
CA PHE A 170 38.33 -6.94 21.65
C PHE A 170 38.43 -5.42 21.90
N ALA A 171 39.53 -4.95 22.50
CA ALA A 171 39.85 -3.53 22.61
C ALA A 171 40.45 -2.93 21.32
N LEU A 172 41.06 -3.75 20.45
CA LEU A 172 41.74 -3.27 19.24
C LEU A 172 40.87 -3.29 17.96
N ALA A 173 39.73 -3.99 17.96
CA ALA A 173 38.82 -3.98 16.81
C ALA A 173 37.97 -2.69 16.69
N ASN A 174 37.94 -1.85 17.73
CA ASN A 174 37.40 -0.47 17.69
C ASN A 174 38.48 0.57 17.33
N ALA A 175 39.76 0.18 17.21
CA ALA A 175 40.85 1.12 16.93
C ALA A 175 41.00 1.46 15.43
N VAL A 176 40.36 0.73 14.51
CA VAL A 176 40.55 0.97 13.06
C VAL A 176 39.78 2.20 12.56
N GLY A 177 38.73 2.64 13.26
CA GLY A 177 38.06 3.93 12.97
C GLY A 177 38.82 5.15 13.52
N GLY A 178 39.42 5.01 14.71
CA GLY A 178 40.12 6.11 15.39
C GLY A 178 41.45 6.51 14.74
N VAL A 179 42.14 5.60 14.04
CA VAL A 179 43.44 5.92 13.43
C VAL A 179 43.34 6.91 12.26
N ALA A 180 42.22 6.92 11.51
CA ALA A 180 42.07 7.80 10.35
C ALA A 180 41.66 9.24 10.72
N SER A 181 40.75 9.41 11.69
CA SER A 181 40.40 10.74 12.22
C SER A 181 41.53 11.32 13.06
N GLU A 182 42.21 10.49 13.86
CA GLU A 182 43.35 10.93 14.67
C GLU A 182 44.52 11.36 13.79
N ALA A 183 44.82 10.62 12.70
CA ALA A 183 45.84 11.01 11.73
C ALA A 183 45.51 12.30 10.96
N ALA A 184 44.23 12.53 10.66
CA ALA A 184 43.79 13.77 9.99
C ALA A 184 43.83 14.96 10.94
N LEU A 185 43.42 14.79 12.20
CA LEU A 185 43.45 15.84 13.23
C LEU A 185 44.87 16.14 13.71
N SER A 186 45.76 15.15 13.79
CA SER A 186 47.18 15.35 14.08
C SER A 186 47.93 16.02 12.92
N ALA A 187 47.45 15.86 11.68
CA ALA A 187 48.04 16.51 10.50
C ALA A 187 47.64 18.00 10.36
N THR A 188 46.61 18.45 11.06
CA THR A 188 46.11 19.84 11.00
C THR A 188 46.33 20.62 12.30
N GLN A 189 46.87 19.99 13.35
CA GLN A 189 47.06 20.60 14.66
C GLN A 189 48.48 20.42 15.20
N GLU A 190 49.14 21.54 15.50
CA GLU A 190 50.51 21.58 16.04
C GLU A 190 50.56 21.17 17.52
N THR A 191 49.44 21.23 18.24
CA THR A 191 49.39 21.07 19.71
C THR A 191 48.99 19.67 20.22
N ARG A 192 48.69 18.71 19.35
CA ARG A 192 48.07 17.42 19.72
C ARG A 192 49.11 16.34 20.10
N THR A 193 49.01 15.72 21.29
CA THR A 193 49.95 14.69 21.77
C THR A 193 49.37 13.26 21.75
N LEU A 194 50.24 12.24 21.60
CA LEU A 194 49.84 10.83 21.48
C LEU A 194 49.26 10.21 22.78
N GLU A 195 49.55 10.75 23.96
CA GLU A 195 48.96 10.30 25.24
C GLU A 195 47.52 10.82 25.44
N GLU A 196 47.20 12.03 24.95
CA GLU A 196 45.84 12.60 24.99
C GLU A 196 44.85 11.83 24.10
N SER A 197 45.32 11.31 22.96
CA SER A 197 44.54 10.47 22.04
C SER A 197 44.02 9.16 22.69
N ALA A 198 44.71 8.67 23.72
CA ALA A 198 44.32 7.45 24.45
C ALA A 198 43.27 7.71 25.55
N ALA A 199 43.23 8.92 26.13
CA ALA A 199 42.29 9.29 27.18
C ALA A 199 40.86 9.52 26.65
N ASN A 200 40.71 10.06 25.44
CA ASN A 200 39.41 10.26 24.78
C ASN A 200 38.66 8.96 24.48
N VAL A 201 39.37 7.84 24.37
CA VAL A 201 38.81 6.49 24.19
C VAL A 201 38.35 5.87 25.54
N ALA A 202 38.83 6.37 26.68
CA ALA A 202 38.56 5.82 28.02
C ALA A 202 37.29 6.40 28.69
N VAL A 203 36.78 7.54 28.23
CA VAL A 203 35.62 8.25 28.81
C VAL A 203 34.27 7.59 28.47
N ASP A 204 34.19 6.83 27.38
CA ASP A 204 32.99 6.09 26.94
C ASP A 204 32.48 5.06 27.96
N ALA A 205 33.34 4.59 28.86
CA ALA A 205 32.97 3.65 29.91
C ALA A 205 32.25 4.29 31.12
N MET A 206 32.41 5.60 31.36
CA MET A 206 31.89 6.27 32.57
C MET A 206 30.43 6.75 32.46
N VAL A 207 29.94 7.04 31.25
CA VAL A 207 28.56 7.53 31.02
C VAL A 207 27.50 6.49 31.42
N GLY A 208 27.86 5.20 31.44
CA GLY A 208 27.00 4.11 31.93
C GLY A 208 26.78 4.11 33.45
N GLY A 209 27.66 4.72 34.25
CA GLY A 209 27.60 4.69 35.72
C GLY A 209 26.68 5.74 36.33
N ILE A 210 26.53 6.91 35.70
CA ILE A 210 25.80 8.06 36.27
C ILE A 210 24.28 7.94 36.04
N LEU A 211 23.86 7.35 34.91
CA LEU A 211 22.43 7.13 34.62
C LEU A 211 21.78 6.03 35.48
N GLY A 212 22.58 5.19 36.14
CA GLY A 212 22.10 4.19 37.10
C GLY A 212 21.59 4.79 38.42
N ALA A 213 22.10 5.96 38.83
CA ALA A 213 21.73 6.58 40.11
C ALA A 213 20.42 7.40 40.05
N GLY A 214 20.04 7.93 38.88
CA GLY A 214 18.84 8.77 38.71
C GLY A 214 17.51 8.01 38.72
N ALA A 215 17.53 6.70 38.40
CA ALA A 215 16.31 5.88 38.33
C ALA A 215 15.74 5.50 39.72
N GLN A 216 16.51 5.65 40.79
CA GLN A 216 16.11 5.28 42.16
C GLN A 216 15.24 6.34 42.86
N LEU A 217 15.13 7.56 42.32
CA LEU A 217 14.46 8.69 42.97
C LEU A 217 12.98 8.91 42.56
N LEU A 218 12.41 8.09 41.65
CA LEU A 218 11.11 8.40 41.00
C LEU A 218 9.97 7.38 41.24
N ALA A 219 9.96 6.60 42.33
CA ALA A 219 8.82 5.71 42.60
C ALA A 219 8.44 5.64 44.09
N GLY A 220 7.25 6.14 44.43
CA GLY A 220 6.63 5.98 45.75
C GLY A 220 6.04 4.57 45.95
N ALA A 221 6.15 4.04 47.16
CA ALA A 221 5.80 2.65 47.50
C ALA A 221 4.31 2.28 47.35
N GLY A 222 3.39 3.26 47.33
CA GLY A 222 1.94 3.01 47.27
C GLY A 222 1.37 2.63 45.89
N GLN A 223 2.06 3.00 44.79
CA GLN A 223 1.58 2.70 43.42
C GLN A 223 1.98 1.30 42.92
N ARG A 224 2.91 0.63 43.59
CA ARG A 224 3.39 -0.72 43.20
C ARG A 224 2.43 -1.84 43.61
N ALA A 225 1.68 -1.67 44.69
CA ALA A 225 0.77 -2.69 45.21
C ALA A 225 -0.53 -2.79 44.41
N ALA A 226 -1.13 -1.65 44.02
CA ALA A 226 -2.39 -1.62 43.28
C ALA A 226 -2.29 -2.18 41.85
N VAL A 227 -1.12 -2.03 41.21
CA VAL A 227 -0.85 -2.55 39.85
C VAL A 227 -0.58 -4.06 39.88
N SER A 228 0.11 -4.57 40.91
CA SER A 228 0.33 -6.01 41.07
C SER A 228 -0.96 -6.79 41.27
N GLU A 229 -1.91 -6.24 42.05
CA GLU A 229 -3.15 -6.93 42.41
C GLU A 229 -4.14 -7.02 41.23
N ALA A 230 -4.15 -6.00 40.36
CA ALA A 230 -4.91 -5.99 39.09
C ALA A 230 -4.33 -6.92 38.01
N VAL A 231 -3.02 -7.20 38.05
CA VAL A 231 -2.34 -8.09 37.09
C VAL A 231 -2.55 -9.56 37.48
N THR A 232 -2.56 -9.90 38.77
CA THR A 232 -2.78 -11.29 39.21
C THR A 232 -4.19 -11.82 39.02
N SER A 233 -5.21 -10.96 38.99
CA SER A 233 -6.61 -11.38 38.78
C SER A 233 -6.93 -11.73 37.32
N ASN A 234 -6.21 -11.13 36.36
CA ASN A 234 -6.41 -11.36 34.92
C ASN A 234 -5.60 -12.53 34.34
N LEU A 235 -4.67 -13.11 35.12
CA LEU A 235 -3.77 -14.19 34.66
C LEU A 235 -4.29 -15.61 34.93
N ARG A 236 -5.50 -15.77 35.49
CA ARG A 236 -6.12 -17.08 35.75
C ARG A 236 -7.46 -17.19 35.04
N GLY A 237 -7.45 -17.61 33.77
CA GLY A 237 -8.69 -17.89 33.03
C GLY A 237 -8.51 -18.45 31.61
N ASN A 238 -8.70 -19.76 31.50
CA ASN A 238 -9.10 -20.60 30.35
C ASN A 238 -8.14 -20.88 29.18
N ASP A 239 -7.62 -22.11 29.22
CA ASP A 239 -7.17 -22.93 28.09
C ASP A 239 -8.35 -23.45 27.26
N SER A 240 -8.44 -23.07 25.98
CA SER A 240 -9.03 -23.89 24.90
C SER A 240 -8.57 -23.37 23.52
N PRO A 241 -8.20 -24.24 22.56
CA PRO A 241 -7.81 -23.80 21.22
C PRO A 241 -9.06 -23.52 20.37
N GLN A 242 -9.47 -22.25 20.31
CA GLN A 242 -10.40 -21.74 19.30
C GLN A 242 -9.63 -20.88 18.30
N SER A 243 -9.97 -20.97 17.01
CA SER A 243 -9.25 -20.27 15.94
C SER A 243 -9.25 -18.75 16.17
N ILE A 244 -8.06 -18.20 16.40
CA ILE A 244 -7.80 -16.80 16.80
C ILE A 244 -7.80 -15.89 15.55
N GLY A 245 -8.86 -15.97 14.76
CA GLY A 245 -9.09 -15.14 13.58
C GLY A 245 -10.31 -14.25 13.79
N ALA A 246 -10.12 -12.94 13.74
CA ALA A 246 -11.14 -11.88 13.68
C ALA A 246 -12.12 -11.66 14.86
N ALA A 247 -12.18 -12.51 15.89
CA ALA A 247 -13.23 -12.40 16.93
C ALA A 247 -12.78 -12.01 18.36
N GLN A 248 -11.50 -11.72 18.63
CA GLN A 248 -11.18 -10.97 19.85
C GLN A 248 -11.36 -9.48 19.56
N VAL A 249 -12.58 -8.98 19.81
CA VAL A 249 -12.73 -7.59 20.20
C VAL A 249 -11.88 -7.45 21.45
N PHE A 250 -10.68 -6.86 21.35
CA PHE A 250 -10.03 -6.33 22.54
C PHE A 250 -11.07 -5.39 23.13
N ASN A 251 -11.69 -5.79 24.24
CA ASN A 251 -12.69 -4.98 24.90
C ASN A 251 -11.98 -3.89 25.69
N THR A 252 -11.29 -3.01 24.95
CA THR A 252 -10.53 -1.91 25.52
C THR A 252 -11.48 -0.81 25.97
N THR A 253 -11.08 -0.07 26.98
CA THR A 253 -11.80 1.12 27.42
C THR A 253 -11.43 2.32 26.55
N LEU A 254 -12.21 3.40 26.63
CA LEU A 254 -11.87 4.66 25.94
C LEU A 254 -10.49 5.20 26.39
N ASP A 255 -10.17 5.04 27.68
CA ASP A 255 -8.90 5.47 28.28
C ASP A 255 -7.72 4.64 27.75
N GLN A 256 -7.90 3.33 27.64
CA GLN A 256 -6.91 2.42 27.04
C GLN A 256 -6.62 2.76 25.57
N GLU A 257 -7.60 3.28 24.84
CA GLU A 257 -7.45 3.73 23.45
C GLU A 257 -6.94 5.18 23.31
N GLN A 258 -6.60 5.86 24.41
CA GLN A 258 -6.03 7.22 24.36
C GLN A 258 -4.56 7.19 23.92
N LEU A 259 -4.16 8.19 23.13
CA LEU A 259 -2.74 8.44 22.80
C LEU A 259 -1.92 8.67 24.07
N ALA A 260 -0.80 7.96 24.21
CA ALA A 260 0.18 8.21 25.25
C ALA A 260 0.88 9.57 25.04
N GLY A 261 1.47 10.14 26.10
CA GLY A 261 2.35 11.32 26.01
C GLY A 261 1.68 12.70 26.18
N LEU A 262 2.50 13.75 26.04
CA LEU A 262 2.14 15.15 26.33
C LEU A 262 1.05 15.71 25.39
N GLY A 263 0.06 16.43 25.93
CA GLY A 263 -1.09 16.92 25.16
C GLY A 263 -0.76 17.91 24.02
N LEU A 264 0.40 18.57 24.03
CA LEU A 264 0.78 19.55 22.99
C LEU A 264 1.10 18.86 21.65
N ILE A 265 1.86 17.76 21.66
CA ILE A 265 2.21 17.05 20.42
C ILE A 265 0.97 16.42 19.78
N ASN A 266 0.03 15.92 20.58
CA ASN A 266 -1.23 15.33 20.09
C ASN A 266 -2.06 16.34 19.27
N LYS A 267 -2.10 17.63 19.66
CA LYS A 267 -2.80 18.67 18.89
C LYS A 267 -2.26 18.84 17.46
N THR A 268 -0.97 18.58 17.25
CA THR A 268 -0.33 18.71 15.93
C THR A 268 -0.70 17.56 14.97
N LEU A 269 -1.26 16.45 15.48
CA LEU A 269 -1.67 15.29 14.70
C LEU A 269 -3.00 15.49 13.95
N SER A 270 -3.80 16.47 14.35
CA SER A 270 -5.17 16.68 13.83
C SER A 270 -5.25 17.15 12.36
N VAL A 271 -4.11 17.33 11.69
CA VAL A 271 -4.04 17.73 10.27
C VAL A 271 -4.38 16.60 9.30
N ASN A 272 -4.30 15.35 9.73
CA ASN A 272 -4.59 14.15 8.94
C ASN A 272 -5.72 13.32 9.58
N PRO A 273 -6.40 12.45 8.81
CA PRO A 273 -7.53 11.67 9.33
C PRO A 273 -7.11 10.71 10.46
N GLY A 274 -5.93 10.07 10.36
CA GLY A 274 -5.47 9.12 11.37
C GLY A 274 -5.25 9.77 12.74
N GLY A 275 -4.68 10.97 12.78
CA GLY A 275 -4.48 11.74 14.00
C GLY A 275 -5.76 12.34 14.59
N ARG A 276 -6.74 12.71 13.74
CA ARG A 276 -8.07 13.15 14.21
C ARG A 276 -8.85 12.01 14.84
N LEU A 277 -8.90 10.85 14.19
CA LEU A 277 -9.61 9.69 14.70
C LEU A 277 -8.98 9.13 15.97
N ALA A 278 -7.64 9.15 16.10
CA ALA A 278 -6.94 8.77 17.32
C ALA A 278 -7.31 9.64 18.55
N GLN A 279 -7.83 10.84 18.31
CA GLN A 279 -8.26 11.79 19.35
C GLN A 279 -9.78 11.92 19.46
N SER A 280 -10.54 11.09 18.73
CA SER A 280 -11.99 11.11 18.73
C SER A 280 -12.57 10.84 20.13
N PRO A 281 -13.71 11.44 20.53
CA PRO A 281 -14.43 11.02 21.73
C PRO A 281 -15.09 9.63 21.60
N SER A 282 -15.23 9.07 20.40
CA SER A 282 -15.75 7.72 20.18
C SER A 282 -14.64 6.68 20.28
N ARG A 283 -14.85 5.66 21.14
CA ARG A 283 -13.98 4.49 21.25
C ARG A 283 -13.99 3.70 19.94
N ALA A 284 -15.16 3.51 19.32
CA ALA A 284 -15.28 2.80 18.06
C ALA A 284 -14.43 3.48 16.97
N SER A 285 -14.50 4.81 16.84
CA SER A 285 -13.66 5.57 15.91
C SER A 285 -12.17 5.33 16.12
N ARG A 286 -11.69 5.34 17.38
CA ARG A 286 -10.28 5.08 17.71
C ARG A 286 -9.85 3.65 17.37
N ALA A 287 -10.69 2.67 17.66
CA ALA A 287 -10.42 1.26 17.37
C ALA A 287 -10.42 1.00 15.86
N ILE A 288 -11.41 1.52 15.13
CA ILE A 288 -11.49 1.41 13.66
C ILE A 288 -10.27 2.06 13.01
N ASN A 289 -9.81 3.21 13.49
CA ASN A 289 -8.60 3.86 12.99
C ASN A 289 -7.38 2.92 13.05
N GLN A 290 -7.20 2.19 14.16
CA GLN A 290 -6.10 1.23 14.32
C GLN A 290 -6.26 -0.03 13.47
N GLN A 291 -7.49 -0.49 13.26
CA GLN A 291 -7.76 -1.66 12.43
C GLN A 291 -7.69 -1.34 10.92
N LEU A 292 -7.96 -0.10 10.53
CA LEU A 292 -8.01 0.31 9.13
C LEU A 292 -6.66 0.79 8.61
N ALA A 293 -6.02 1.71 9.34
CA ALA A 293 -4.81 2.41 8.91
C ALA A 293 -3.62 2.10 9.82
N GLU A 294 -2.46 1.93 9.21
CA GLU A 294 -1.21 1.75 9.92
C GLU A 294 -0.85 3.05 10.66
N ASN A 295 -0.79 2.97 11.98
CA ASN A 295 -0.30 4.05 12.83
C ASN A 295 0.83 3.54 13.73
N ASN A 296 1.79 4.42 14.01
CA ASN A 296 2.92 4.16 14.89
C ASN A 296 2.76 4.86 16.24
N TYR A 297 1.53 5.19 16.64
CA TYR A 297 1.29 5.83 17.93
C TYR A 297 1.43 4.82 19.07
N TYR A 298 1.85 5.30 20.24
CA TYR A 298 1.65 4.57 21.48
C TYR A 298 0.29 4.94 22.06
N PHE A 299 -0.48 3.93 22.43
CA PHE A 299 -1.73 4.08 23.17
C PHE A 299 -1.52 3.67 24.63
N ALA A 300 -2.34 4.17 25.55
CA ALA A 300 -2.23 3.86 26.98
C ALA A 300 -2.25 2.34 27.24
N LYS A 301 -3.06 1.58 26.49
CA LYS A 301 -3.10 0.11 26.57
C LYS A 301 -1.75 -0.57 26.31
N ASN A 302 -0.84 0.06 25.55
CA ASN A 302 0.46 -0.53 25.28
C ASN A 302 1.35 -0.55 26.53
N ASP A 303 1.14 0.37 27.49
CA ASP A 303 1.84 0.33 28.79
C ASP A 303 1.40 -0.87 29.64
N GLU A 304 0.19 -1.38 29.40
CA GLU A 304 -0.34 -2.61 30.02
C GLU A 304 0.07 -3.88 29.24
N GLY A 305 0.81 -3.74 28.14
CA GLY A 305 1.19 -4.84 27.24
C GLY A 305 0.08 -5.32 26.31
N LEU A 306 -1.04 -4.59 26.22
CA LEU A 306 -2.12 -4.88 25.27
C LEU A 306 -1.75 -4.43 23.87
N ALA A 307 -1.86 -5.36 22.92
CA ALA A 307 -1.47 -5.13 21.54
C ALA A 307 -2.35 -4.09 20.83
N THR A 308 -1.72 -3.25 20.02
CA THR A 308 -2.39 -2.46 18.99
C THR A 308 -2.85 -3.38 17.87
N PHE A 309 -4.01 -3.11 17.28
CA PHE A 309 -4.53 -3.94 16.18
C PHE A 309 -3.55 -4.01 14.99
N THR A 310 -3.51 -5.16 14.32
CA THR A 310 -2.88 -5.26 12.99
C THR A 310 -3.80 -4.60 11.98
N ALA A 311 -3.32 -3.54 11.32
CA ALA A 311 -4.11 -2.78 10.37
C ALA A 311 -4.34 -3.54 9.05
N ALA A 312 -5.52 -3.39 8.46
CA ALA A 312 -5.84 -3.87 7.12
C ALA A 312 -4.86 -3.30 6.10
N GLU A 313 -4.44 -2.04 6.24
CA GLU A 313 -3.39 -1.43 5.41
C GLU A 313 -2.09 -2.24 5.38
N THR A 314 -1.61 -2.71 6.54
CA THR A 314 -0.38 -3.50 6.64
C THR A 314 -0.53 -4.85 5.91
N LYS A 315 -1.68 -5.51 6.08
CA LYS A 315 -1.99 -6.77 5.38
C LYS A 315 -2.11 -6.57 3.86
N ILE A 316 -2.69 -5.46 3.41
CA ILE A 316 -2.76 -5.10 1.99
C ILE A 316 -1.35 -4.95 1.39
N LYS A 317 -0.41 -4.33 2.11
CA LYS A 317 0.99 -4.21 1.67
C LYS A 317 1.71 -5.56 1.57
N GLN A 318 1.30 -6.60 2.31
CA GLN A 318 1.92 -7.93 2.20
C GLN A 318 1.74 -8.56 0.81
N TYR A 319 0.73 -8.14 0.04
CA TYR A 319 0.58 -8.56 -1.37
C TYR A 319 1.72 -8.05 -2.28
N ASP A 320 2.51 -7.06 -1.85
CA ASP A 320 3.72 -6.65 -2.56
C ASP A 320 4.76 -7.79 -2.63
N ALA A 321 4.79 -8.71 -1.65
CA ALA A 321 5.63 -9.90 -1.73
C ALA A 321 5.20 -10.83 -2.87
N MET A 322 3.89 -10.96 -3.11
CA MET A 322 3.36 -11.73 -4.23
C MET A 322 3.72 -11.07 -5.58
N LEU A 323 3.58 -9.74 -5.67
CA LEU A 323 3.98 -8.98 -6.86
C LEU A 323 5.48 -9.09 -7.13
N TYR A 324 6.31 -8.99 -6.10
CA TYR A 324 7.76 -9.16 -6.21
C TYR A 324 8.13 -10.54 -6.74
N LYS A 325 7.55 -11.62 -6.18
CA LYS A 325 7.79 -13.00 -6.64
C LYS A 325 7.40 -13.19 -8.11
N GLN A 326 6.29 -12.58 -8.54
CA GLN A 326 5.89 -12.60 -9.95
C GLN A 326 6.93 -11.90 -10.84
N MET A 327 7.40 -10.72 -10.44
CA MET A 327 8.40 -9.96 -11.20
C MET A 327 9.79 -10.65 -11.20
N GLU A 328 10.15 -11.35 -10.13
CA GLU A 328 11.37 -12.16 -10.05
C GLU A 328 11.28 -13.38 -10.99
N SER A 329 10.19 -14.15 -10.91
CA SER A 329 9.94 -15.31 -11.79
C SER A 329 9.97 -14.94 -13.29
N THR A 330 9.30 -13.84 -13.68
CA THR A 330 9.33 -13.37 -15.07
C THR A 330 10.71 -12.91 -15.53
N LYS A 331 11.46 -12.24 -14.65
CA LYS A 331 12.84 -11.82 -14.93
C LYS A 331 13.76 -13.03 -15.13
N ASP A 332 13.66 -14.04 -14.27
CA ASP A 332 14.47 -15.25 -14.35
C ASP A 332 14.15 -16.04 -15.63
N ALA A 333 12.86 -16.17 -15.97
CA ALA A 333 12.43 -16.77 -17.22
C ALA A 333 12.95 -15.99 -18.45
N TYR A 334 12.93 -14.65 -18.42
CA TYR A 334 13.49 -13.83 -19.49
C TYR A 334 15.02 -13.99 -19.61
N GLN A 335 15.74 -14.14 -18.49
CA GLN A 335 17.17 -14.41 -18.53
C GLN A 335 17.48 -15.77 -19.15
N ALA A 336 16.71 -16.80 -18.79
CA ALA A 336 16.81 -18.13 -19.40
C ALA A 336 16.53 -18.06 -20.90
N TYR A 337 15.44 -17.39 -21.29
CA TYR A 337 15.07 -17.14 -22.68
C TYR A 337 16.18 -16.41 -23.46
N SER A 338 16.70 -15.30 -22.91
CA SER A 338 17.75 -14.51 -23.56
C SER A 338 19.02 -15.33 -23.75
N LYS A 339 19.37 -16.18 -22.79
CA LYS A 339 20.50 -17.11 -22.89
C LYS A 339 20.26 -18.17 -23.96
N ASN A 340 19.05 -18.73 -24.04
CA ASN A 340 18.66 -19.72 -25.04
C ASN A 340 18.72 -19.13 -26.47
N VAL A 341 18.08 -17.97 -26.71
CA VAL A 341 18.11 -17.28 -28.01
C VAL A 341 19.53 -16.90 -28.43
N ARG A 342 20.40 -16.54 -27.49
CA ARG A 342 21.83 -16.27 -27.77
C ARG A 342 22.59 -17.55 -28.17
N ALA A 343 22.23 -18.70 -27.61
CA ALA A 343 22.94 -19.96 -27.83
C ALA A 343 22.43 -20.71 -29.09
N ASN A 344 21.12 -20.77 -29.28
CA ASN A 344 20.46 -21.63 -30.28
C ASN A 344 19.82 -20.85 -31.44
N GLY A 345 19.88 -19.51 -31.42
CA GLY A 345 19.12 -18.67 -32.35
C GLY A 345 17.63 -18.60 -31.98
N GLY A 346 16.89 -17.69 -32.62
CA GLY A 346 15.47 -17.45 -32.34
C GLY A 346 15.07 -15.98 -32.48
N GLN A 347 13.77 -15.70 -32.40
CA GLN A 347 13.26 -14.34 -32.42
C GLN A 347 13.84 -13.58 -31.21
N ARG A 348 14.46 -12.41 -31.42
CA ARG A 348 14.87 -11.56 -30.29
C ARG A 348 13.68 -10.71 -29.88
N MET A 349 13.35 -10.72 -28.60
CA MET A 349 12.33 -9.86 -28.01
C MET A 349 12.90 -9.13 -26.81
N ASN A 350 12.39 -7.93 -26.55
CA ASN A 350 12.78 -7.19 -25.35
C ASN A 350 11.98 -7.71 -24.13
N PHE A 351 12.29 -7.21 -22.93
CA PHE A 351 11.62 -7.67 -21.70
C PHE A 351 10.12 -7.34 -21.65
N VAL A 352 9.69 -6.22 -22.25
CA VAL A 352 8.28 -5.84 -22.31
C VAL A 352 7.51 -6.80 -23.21
N ASP A 353 8.02 -7.06 -24.42
CA ASP A 353 7.43 -8.02 -25.36
C ASP A 353 7.35 -9.43 -24.74
N PHE A 354 8.37 -9.83 -23.97
CA PHE A 354 8.38 -11.09 -23.25
C PHE A 354 7.26 -11.14 -22.18
N ASN A 355 7.08 -10.07 -21.41
CA ASN A 355 5.99 -10.00 -20.43
C ASN A 355 4.60 -10.01 -21.08
N GLU A 356 4.45 -9.36 -22.24
CA GLU A 356 3.23 -9.45 -23.04
C GLU A 356 2.98 -10.88 -23.52
N ALA A 357 4.02 -11.59 -23.99
CA ALA A 357 3.92 -12.99 -24.39
C ALA A 357 3.51 -13.90 -23.22
N VAL A 358 4.01 -13.64 -22.00
CA VAL A 358 3.60 -14.37 -20.80
C VAL A 358 2.12 -14.15 -20.49
N GLY A 359 1.63 -12.90 -20.54
CA GLY A 359 0.21 -12.63 -20.33
C GLY A 359 -0.69 -13.28 -21.40
N MET A 360 -0.28 -13.29 -22.66
CA MET A 360 -0.99 -14.00 -23.73
C MET A 360 -1.02 -15.52 -23.47
N ALA A 361 0.12 -16.11 -23.11
CA ALA A 361 0.17 -17.53 -22.73
C ALA A 361 -0.78 -17.83 -21.55
N MET A 362 -0.83 -16.95 -20.55
CA MET A 362 -1.77 -17.07 -19.43
C MET A 362 -3.25 -16.94 -19.83
N ARG A 363 -3.60 -16.36 -20.98
CA ARG A 363 -5.00 -16.40 -21.49
C ARG A 363 -5.32 -17.70 -22.23
N ARG A 364 -4.27 -18.36 -22.76
CA ARG A 364 -4.31 -19.56 -23.62
C ARG A 364 -3.92 -20.83 -22.86
N GLY A 365 -4.34 -20.96 -21.61
CA GLY A 365 -4.08 -22.18 -20.81
C GLY A 365 -2.60 -22.39 -20.46
N ASP A 366 -1.83 -21.31 -20.28
CA ASP A 366 -0.39 -21.33 -19.98
C ASP A 366 0.47 -21.93 -21.11
N GLN A 367 -0.04 -21.91 -22.35
CA GLN A 367 0.64 -22.44 -23.53
C GLN A 367 1.33 -21.35 -24.37
N SER A 368 2.54 -21.65 -24.84
CA SER A 368 3.31 -20.80 -25.77
C SER A 368 4.26 -21.66 -26.60
N GLU A 369 4.58 -21.20 -27.81
CA GLU A 369 5.65 -21.79 -28.63
C GLU A 369 7.04 -21.61 -27.99
N ILE A 370 7.18 -20.62 -27.10
CA ILE A 370 8.42 -20.35 -26.36
C ILE A 370 8.31 -21.05 -24.99
N PRO A 371 9.14 -22.08 -24.71
CA PRO A 371 9.05 -22.85 -23.47
C PRO A 371 9.19 -22.00 -22.21
N GLU A 372 10.08 -21.00 -22.22
CA GLU A 372 10.32 -20.12 -21.08
C GLU A 372 9.11 -19.21 -20.81
N VAL A 373 8.34 -18.85 -21.84
CA VAL A 373 7.10 -18.07 -21.70
C VAL A 373 6.00 -18.94 -21.09
N ALA A 374 5.83 -20.17 -21.57
CA ALA A 374 4.87 -21.12 -21.00
C ALA A 374 5.20 -21.46 -19.53
N GLN A 375 6.49 -21.66 -19.22
CA GLN A 375 6.96 -21.91 -17.86
C GLN A 375 6.67 -20.72 -16.93
N ALA A 376 6.95 -19.48 -17.38
CA ALA A 376 6.64 -18.29 -16.60
C ALA A 376 5.13 -18.16 -16.34
N ALA A 377 4.30 -18.38 -17.36
CA ALA A 377 2.84 -18.36 -17.23
C ALA A 377 2.34 -19.37 -16.18
N ALA A 378 2.82 -20.61 -16.26
CA ALA A 378 2.48 -21.67 -15.32
C ALA A 378 2.96 -21.39 -13.87
N GLN A 379 4.10 -20.72 -13.69
CA GLN A 379 4.61 -20.34 -12.36
C GLN A 379 3.81 -19.22 -11.70
N ILE A 380 3.20 -18.33 -12.49
CA ILE A 380 2.41 -17.20 -11.98
C ILE A 380 0.97 -17.62 -11.66
N ARG A 381 0.43 -18.61 -12.38
CA ARG A 381 -0.93 -19.14 -12.21
C ARG A 381 -1.36 -19.38 -10.74
N PRO A 382 -0.56 -20.03 -9.88
CA PRO A 382 -0.95 -20.32 -8.50
C PRO A 382 -1.26 -19.07 -7.67
N MET A 383 -0.71 -17.91 -8.02
CA MET A 383 -0.97 -16.65 -7.31
C MET A 383 -2.43 -16.22 -7.46
N PHE A 384 -3.02 -16.37 -8.66
CA PHE A 384 -4.44 -16.09 -8.91
C PHE A 384 -5.36 -17.11 -8.26
N GLU A 385 -4.93 -18.38 -8.16
CA GLU A 385 -5.71 -19.41 -7.47
C GLU A 385 -5.70 -19.18 -5.95
N ALA A 386 -4.57 -18.77 -5.38
CA ALA A 386 -4.46 -18.45 -3.95
C ALA A 386 -5.40 -17.29 -3.54
N THR A 387 -5.42 -16.21 -4.31
CA THR A 387 -6.34 -15.10 -4.06
C THR A 387 -7.79 -15.48 -4.28
N LYS A 388 -8.10 -16.29 -5.31
CA LYS A 388 -9.45 -16.83 -5.54
C LYS A 388 -9.94 -17.66 -4.36
N VAL A 389 -9.15 -18.63 -3.88
CA VAL A 389 -9.53 -19.46 -2.72
C VAL A 389 -9.82 -18.57 -1.52
N ARG A 390 -8.97 -17.57 -1.28
CA ARG A 390 -9.18 -16.62 -0.20
C ARG A 390 -10.47 -15.81 -0.35
N MET A 391 -10.84 -15.42 -1.56
CA MET A 391 -12.11 -14.74 -1.84
C MET A 391 -13.32 -15.67 -1.64
N GLN A 392 -13.18 -16.96 -1.94
CA GLN A 392 -14.23 -17.97 -1.70
C GLN A 392 -14.42 -18.23 -0.20
N GLU A 393 -13.33 -18.37 0.57
CA GLU A 393 -13.36 -18.48 2.03
C GLU A 393 -14.11 -17.32 2.70
N LEU A 394 -14.00 -16.12 2.14
CA LEU A 394 -14.63 -14.90 2.65
C LEU A 394 -16.05 -14.66 2.09
N GLY A 395 -16.57 -15.55 1.24
CA GLY A 395 -17.87 -15.38 0.59
C GLY A 395 -17.95 -14.23 -0.42
N ILE A 396 -16.80 -13.67 -0.83
CA ILE A 396 -16.73 -12.65 -1.89
C ILE A 396 -17.04 -13.28 -3.25
N LEU A 397 -16.65 -14.55 -3.43
CA LEU A 397 -16.94 -15.36 -4.61
C LEU A 397 -17.69 -16.64 -4.23
N PRO A 398 -18.68 -17.07 -5.04
CA PRO A 398 -19.24 -18.41 -4.92
C PRO A 398 -18.19 -19.52 -5.06
N GLU A 399 -18.46 -20.70 -4.49
CA GLU A 399 -17.54 -21.85 -4.56
C GLU A 399 -17.45 -22.44 -5.98
N ASP A 400 -18.52 -22.32 -6.77
CA ASP A 400 -18.73 -22.93 -8.09
C ASP A 400 -18.40 -22.01 -9.28
N VAL A 401 -17.60 -20.96 -9.09
CA VAL A 401 -17.35 -20.00 -10.18
C VAL A 401 -16.32 -20.52 -11.20
N ASP A 402 -16.81 -20.76 -12.42
CA ASP A 402 -16.02 -21.20 -13.58
C ASP A 402 -15.66 -20.08 -14.58
N VAL A 403 -14.61 -20.32 -15.38
CA VAL A 403 -14.17 -19.43 -16.47
C VAL A 403 -14.86 -19.82 -17.77
N SER A 404 -15.78 -19.00 -18.28
CA SER A 404 -16.62 -19.36 -19.43
C SER A 404 -16.20 -18.73 -20.77
N THR A 405 -15.25 -17.80 -20.77
CA THR A 405 -14.97 -16.93 -21.94
C THR A 405 -13.48 -16.92 -22.33
N ALA A 406 -12.65 -17.72 -21.68
CA ALA A 406 -11.26 -17.98 -22.04
C ALA A 406 -10.88 -19.38 -21.53
N GLN A 407 -9.77 -19.91 -22.05
CA GLN A 407 -9.24 -21.19 -21.60
C GLN A 407 -8.75 -21.15 -20.14
N SER A 408 -8.26 -19.98 -19.70
CA SER A 408 -7.79 -19.73 -18.35
C SER A 408 -8.09 -18.30 -17.89
N TYR A 409 -8.20 -18.09 -16.57
CA TYR A 409 -8.53 -16.78 -16.01
C TYR A 409 -7.31 -15.84 -16.06
N LEU A 410 -7.45 -14.70 -16.72
CA LEU A 410 -6.59 -13.52 -16.54
C LEU A 410 -7.49 -12.28 -16.54
N PRO A 411 -7.28 -11.31 -15.63
CA PRO A 411 -8.06 -10.08 -15.60
C PRO A 411 -8.06 -9.37 -16.95
N ARG A 412 -9.19 -8.75 -17.30
CA ARG A 412 -9.30 -7.92 -18.50
C ARG A 412 -9.03 -6.47 -18.15
N ILE A 413 -7.91 -5.96 -18.65
CA ILE A 413 -7.58 -4.55 -18.61
C ILE A 413 -7.53 -4.10 -20.08
N TYR A 414 -8.26 -3.05 -20.43
CA TYR A 414 -8.36 -2.61 -21.82
C TYR A 414 -7.28 -1.59 -22.20
N LYS A 415 -6.64 -1.77 -23.36
CA LYS A 415 -5.67 -0.82 -23.95
C LYS A 415 -6.43 0.37 -24.55
N PHE A 416 -6.57 1.45 -23.78
CA PHE A 416 -7.39 2.59 -24.19
C PHE A 416 -6.91 3.29 -25.46
N ASP A 417 -5.61 3.46 -25.63
CA ASP A 417 -5.05 4.07 -26.84
C ASP A 417 -5.38 3.24 -28.09
N LYS A 418 -5.29 1.91 -27.98
CA LYS A 418 -5.61 0.99 -29.08
C LYS A 418 -7.10 1.02 -29.41
N ILE A 419 -7.96 1.08 -28.39
CA ILE A 419 -9.41 1.23 -28.59
C ILE A 419 -9.74 2.60 -29.20
N LEU A 420 -9.04 3.67 -28.82
CA LEU A 420 -9.27 5.01 -29.37
C LEU A 420 -8.76 5.13 -30.81
N SER A 421 -7.62 4.53 -31.14
CA SER A 421 -7.09 4.53 -32.51
C SER A 421 -7.93 3.67 -33.44
N ASP A 422 -8.32 2.47 -32.99
CA ASP A 422 -8.95 1.44 -33.81
C ASP A 422 -10.42 1.22 -33.38
N ARG A 423 -11.08 2.31 -32.97
CA ARG A 423 -12.44 2.29 -32.39
C ARG A 423 -13.44 1.56 -33.28
N THR A 424 -13.40 1.83 -34.58
CA THR A 424 -14.30 1.22 -35.57
C THR A 424 -14.14 -0.29 -35.60
N GLU A 425 -12.90 -0.79 -35.53
CA GLU A 425 -12.62 -2.22 -35.52
C GLU A 425 -13.11 -2.86 -34.22
N PHE A 426 -12.77 -2.29 -33.06
CA PHE A 426 -13.20 -2.82 -31.76
C PHE A 426 -14.73 -2.86 -31.63
N ARG A 427 -15.39 -1.75 -32.01
CA ARG A 427 -16.86 -1.67 -32.08
C ARG A 427 -17.43 -2.73 -33.01
N GLY A 428 -16.83 -2.90 -34.20
CA GLY A 428 -17.25 -3.91 -35.17
C GLY A 428 -17.14 -5.34 -34.61
N ARG A 429 -16.05 -5.69 -33.91
CA ARG A 429 -15.88 -6.99 -33.27
C ARG A 429 -16.95 -7.26 -32.20
N ILE A 430 -17.31 -6.25 -31.39
CA ILE A 430 -18.37 -6.35 -30.38
C ILE A 430 -19.76 -6.46 -31.04
N ALA A 431 -20.08 -5.62 -32.02
CA ALA A 431 -21.35 -5.65 -32.73
C ALA A 431 -21.58 -7.01 -33.41
N ASN A 432 -20.55 -7.53 -34.11
CA ASN A 432 -20.57 -8.87 -34.71
C ASN A 432 -20.85 -9.97 -33.68
N TRP A 433 -20.27 -9.85 -32.48
CA TRP A 433 -20.47 -10.81 -31.40
C TRP A 433 -21.90 -10.75 -30.84
N ILE A 434 -22.41 -9.55 -30.56
CA ILE A 434 -23.77 -9.33 -30.06
C ILE A 434 -24.79 -9.87 -31.06
N GLN A 435 -24.61 -9.54 -32.34
CA GLN A 435 -25.46 -10.03 -33.43
C GLN A 435 -25.42 -11.57 -33.52
N GLY A 436 -24.23 -12.17 -33.39
CA GLY A 436 -24.06 -13.62 -33.38
C GLY A 436 -24.74 -14.32 -32.19
N ILE A 437 -24.70 -13.73 -30.99
CA ILE A 437 -25.47 -14.22 -29.84
C ILE A 437 -26.97 -14.09 -30.10
N SER A 438 -27.39 -12.93 -30.59
CA SER A 438 -28.81 -12.64 -30.83
C SER A 438 -29.42 -13.58 -31.88
N SER A 439 -28.70 -13.85 -32.97
CA SER A 439 -29.09 -14.85 -33.97
C SER A 439 -29.22 -16.25 -33.37
N LYS A 440 -28.24 -16.71 -32.59
CA LYS A 440 -28.34 -18.01 -31.91
C LYS A 440 -29.52 -18.08 -30.92
N GLY A 441 -29.80 -16.97 -30.23
CA GLY A 441 -30.96 -16.83 -29.35
C GLY A 441 -32.28 -16.93 -30.12
N ALA A 442 -32.36 -16.28 -31.27
CA ALA A 442 -33.51 -16.32 -32.17
C ALA A 442 -33.75 -17.74 -32.73
N ASP A 443 -32.71 -18.45 -33.14
CA ASP A 443 -32.80 -19.84 -33.62
C ASP A 443 -33.32 -20.78 -32.50
N ALA A 444 -32.80 -20.61 -31.29
CA ALA A 444 -33.25 -21.37 -30.12
C ALA A 444 -34.70 -21.02 -29.73
N ALA A 445 -35.11 -19.75 -29.90
CA ALA A 445 -36.49 -19.31 -29.69
C ALA A 445 -37.43 -19.93 -30.74
N GLY A 446 -37.02 -19.99 -32.01
CA GLY A 446 -37.75 -20.70 -33.07
C GLY A 446 -38.00 -22.17 -32.72
N THR A 447 -36.95 -22.88 -32.31
CA THR A 447 -37.04 -24.29 -31.87
C THR A 447 -37.98 -24.46 -30.65
N ARG A 448 -38.01 -23.47 -29.75
CA ARG A 448 -38.94 -23.47 -28.60
C ARG A 448 -40.38 -23.22 -29.03
N ILE A 449 -40.61 -22.34 -30.00
CA ILE A 449 -41.95 -22.06 -30.54
C ILE A 449 -42.55 -23.32 -31.14
N GLU A 450 -41.80 -24.10 -31.92
CA GLU A 450 -42.30 -25.38 -32.46
C GLU A 450 -42.78 -26.33 -31.35
N LYS A 451 -41.99 -26.46 -30.26
CA LYS A 451 -42.39 -27.26 -29.09
C LYS A 451 -43.61 -26.69 -28.39
N ILE A 452 -43.71 -25.36 -28.25
CA ILE A 452 -44.85 -24.69 -27.61
C ILE A 452 -46.11 -24.86 -28.45
N ASP A 453 -46.01 -24.73 -29.77
CA ASP A 453 -47.12 -24.86 -30.72
C ASP A 453 -47.64 -26.30 -30.74
N SER A 454 -46.75 -27.30 -30.70
CA SER A 454 -47.16 -28.70 -30.50
C SER A 454 -47.89 -28.92 -29.16
N GLY A 455 -47.47 -28.23 -28.09
CA GLY A 455 -48.11 -28.27 -26.79
C GLY A 455 -49.48 -27.59 -26.78
N LEU A 456 -49.63 -26.48 -27.50
CA LEU A 456 -50.90 -25.76 -27.67
C LEU A 456 -51.89 -26.59 -28.49
N ALA A 457 -51.44 -27.23 -29.57
CA ALA A 457 -52.26 -28.18 -30.33
C ALA A 457 -52.75 -29.33 -29.45
N ALA A 458 -51.84 -29.93 -28.66
CA ALA A 458 -52.21 -31.00 -27.72
C ALA A 458 -53.16 -30.53 -26.59
N ALA A 459 -53.04 -29.27 -26.15
CA ALA A 459 -53.96 -28.68 -25.17
C ALA A 459 -55.35 -28.45 -25.77
N ALA A 460 -55.41 -27.95 -27.02
CA ALA A 460 -56.65 -27.75 -27.76
C ALA A 460 -57.39 -29.07 -28.03
N GLU A 461 -56.68 -30.15 -28.36
CA GLU A 461 -57.27 -31.48 -28.51
C GLU A 461 -57.73 -32.10 -27.18
N ALA A 462 -57.02 -31.82 -26.08
CA ALA A 462 -57.36 -32.35 -24.76
C ALA A 462 -58.61 -31.72 -24.16
N GLN A 463 -58.95 -30.49 -24.55
CA GLN A 463 -60.09 -29.74 -23.99
C GLN A 463 -61.46 -30.38 -24.27
N PRO A 464 -61.85 -30.70 -25.53
CA PRO A 464 -63.11 -31.40 -25.79
C PRO A 464 -63.11 -32.82 -25.21
N ARG A 465 -61.96 -33.50 -25.16
CA ARG A 465 -61.83 -34.84 -24.54
C ARG A 465 -62.00 -34.82 -23.02
N ALA A 466 -61.47 -33.78 -22.37
CA ALA A 466 -61.68 -33.57 -20.93
C ALA A 466 -63.16 -33.29 -20.62
N GLN A 467 -63.81 -32.46 -21.46
CA GLN A 467 -65.22 -32.11 -21.27
C GLN A 467 -66.12 -33.34 -21.44
N THR A 468 -65.98 -34.05 -22.56
CA THR A 468 -66.75 -35.29 -22.83
C THR A 468 -66.55 -36.34 -21.74
N LEU A 469 -65.31 -36.59 -21.29
CA LEU A 469 -65.06 -37.54 -20.21
C LEU A 469 -65.61 -37.05 -18.85
N ALA A 470 -65.60 -35.74 -18.58
CA ALA A 470 -66.20 -35.20 -17.37
C ALA A 470 -67.73 -35.37 -17.38
N ASP A 471 -68.36 -35.11 -18.52
CA ASP A 471 -69.81 -35.26 -18.71
C ASP A 471 -70.21 -36.74 -18.62
N GLU A 472 -69.43 -37.65 -19.22
CA GLU A 472 -69.60 -39.11 -19.10
C GLU A 472 -69.48 -39.59 -17.65
N ILE A 473 -68.48 -39.12 -16.91
CA ILE A 473 -68.29 -39.45 -15.49
C ILE A 473 -69.47 -38.92 -14.67
N ALA A 474 -69.93 -37.70 -14.91
CA ALA A 474 -71.06 -37.11 -14.20
C ALA A 474 -72.37 -37.89 -14.48
N ALA A 475 -72.59 -38.29 -15.74
CA ALA A 475 -73.72 -39.13 -16.12
C ALA A 475 -73.66 -40.51 -15.46
N ALA A 476 -72.49 -41.15 -15.43
CA ALA A 476 -72.27 -42.42 -14.75
C ALA A 476 -72.45 -42.32 -13.23
N GLU A 477 -71.99 -41.23 -12.59
CA GLU A 477 -72.13 -41.00 -11.15
C GLU A 477 -73.60 -40.89 -10.71
N SER A 478 -74.51 -40.48 -11.59
CA SER A 478 -75.96 -40.50 -11.33
C SER A 478 -76.52 -41.92 -11.09
N TRP A 479 -75.84 -42.95 -11.60
CA TRP A 479 -76.16 -44.36 -11.41
C TRP A 479 -75.46 -44.98 -10.19
N SER A 480 -74.54 -44.27 -9.52
CA SER A 480 -73.72 -44.84 -8.43
C SER A 480 -74.54 -45.41 -7.26
N GLY A 481 -75.67 -44.79 -6.91
CA GLY A 481 -76.60 -45.27 -5.88
C GLY A 481 -77.57 -46.37 -6.34
N ARG A 482 -77.61 -46.66 -7.65
CA ARG A 482 -78.53 -47.62 -8.30
C ARG A 482 -77.79 -48.53 -9.29
N LYS A 483 -76.53 -48.87 -8.96
CA LYS A 483 -75.65 -49.65 -9.85
C LYS A 483 -76.20 -51.04 -10.18
N THR A 484 -76.93 -51.65 -9.25
CA THR A 484 -77.65 -52.92 -9.48
C THR A 484 -78.72 -52.77 -10.56
N GLU A 485 -79.50 -51.69 -10.55
CA GLU A 485 -80.48 -51.39 -11.60
C GLU A 485 -79.81 -51.20 -12.96
N LEU A 486 -78.66 -50.52 -13.00
CA LEU A 486 -77.86 -50.35 -14.23
C LEU A 486 -77.38 -51.69 -14.80
N MET A 487 -76.89 -52.60 -13.95
CA MET A 487 -76.47 -53.94 -14.37
C MET A 487 -77.65 -54.75 -14.91
N ASP A 488 -78.81 -54.65 -14.26
CA ASP A 488 -80.04 -55.31 -14.70
C ASP A 488 -80.53 -54.75 -16.05
N GLU A 489 -80.48 -53.43 -16.25
CA GLU A 489 -80.82 -52.79 -17.53
C GLU A 489 -79.89 -53.23 -18.66
N VAL A 490 -78.57 -53.26 -18.43
CA VAL A 490 -77.59 -53.78 -19.41
C VAL A 490 -77.90 -55.24 -19.76
N GLY A 491 -78.18 -56.08 -18.76
CA GLY A 491 -78.56 -57.47 -18.98
C GLY A 491 -79.86 -57.62 -19.78
N ASN A 492 -80.88 -56.82 -19.46
CA ASN A 492 -82.18 -56.82 -20.14
C ASN A 492 -82.06 -56.37 -21.60
N ARG A 493 -81.31 -55.30 -21.87
CA ARG A 493 -81.05 -54.79 -23.23
C ARG A 493 -80.27 -55.80 -24.06
N THR A 494 -79.22 -56.41 -23.50
CA THR A 494 -78.45 -57.47 -24.16
C THR A 494 -79.32 -58.68 -24.53
N LYS A 495 -80.21 -59.10 -23.62
CA LYS A 495 -81.14 -60.20 -23.85
C LYS A 495 -82.16 -59.87 -24.95
N LEU A 496 -82.68 -58.64 -24.96
CA LEU A 496 -83.62 -58.18 -26.00
C LEU A 496 -82.96 -58.19 -27.39
N ILE A 497 -81.72 -57.70 -27.48
CA ILE A 497 -80.94 -57.71 -28.74
C ILE A 497 -80.68 -59.15 -29.20
N GLY A 498 -80.39 -60.08 -28.28
CA GLY A 498 -80.21 -61.50 -28.60
C GLY A 498 -81.46 -62.18 -29.20
N GLN A 499 -82.64 -61.57 -29.06
CA GLN A 499 -83.89 -62.08 -29.64
C GLN A 499 -84.16 -61.57 -31.06
N GLU A 500 -83.36 -60.65 -31.59
CA GLU A 500 -83.57 -60.03 -32.89
C GLU A 500 -83.76 -61.05 -34.02
N GLN A 501 -82.88 -62.04 -34.14
CA GLN A 501 -82.95 -63.03 -35.20
C GLN A 501 -84.25 -63.83 -35.15
N ASP A 502 -84.70 -64.20 -33.95
CA ASP A 502 -85.97 -64.92 -33.76
C ASP A 502 -87.18 -64.02 -34.05
N ILE A 503 -87.15 -62.75 -33.66
CA ILE A 503 -88.22 -61.78 -33.95
C ILE A 503 -88.32 -61.49 -35.45
N THR A 504 -87.19 -61.27 -36.14
CA THR A 504 -87.15 -61.04 -37.59
C THR A 504 -87.65 -62.26 -38.36
N ALA A 505 -87.19 -63.47 -38.00
CA ALA A 505 -87.64 -64.70 -38.63
C ALA A 505 -89.16 -64.92 -38.45
N ARG A 506 -89.71 -64.58 -37.26
CA ARG A 506 -91.16 -64.64 -37.02
C ARG A 506 -91.93 -63.60 -37.84
N LEU A 507 -91.40 -62.39 -37.99
CA LEU A 507 -91.99 -61.31 -38.77
C LEU A 507 -92.07 -61.67 -40.25
N GLU A 508 -90.99 -62.18 -40.85
CA GLU A 508 -90.96 -62.66 -42.24
C GLU A 508 -91.95 -63.81 -42.46
N LYS A 509 -91.97 -64.78 -41.54
CA LYS A 509 -92.92 -65.90 -41.58
C LYS A 509 -94.37 -65.42 -41.56
N GLN A 510 -94.71 -64.45 -40.71
CA GLN A 510 -96.06 -63.90 -40.63
C GLN A 510 -96.43 -63.02 -41.83
N GLN A 511 -95.47 -62.30 -42.42
CA GLN A 511 -95.69 -61.56 -43.67
C GLN A 511 -96.00 -62.49 -44.84
N ALA A 512 -95.28 -63.61 -44.96
CA ALA A 512 -95.56 -64.63 -45.98
C ALA A 512 -96.93 -65.29 -45.79
N GLN A 513 -97.35 -65.52 -44.54
CA GLN A 513 -98.70 -66.02 -44.22
C GLN A 513 -99.80 -65.00 -44.53
N LEU A 514 -99.56 -63.71 -44.29
CA LEU A 514 -100.50 -62.63 -44.61
C LEU A 514 -100.72 -62.54 -46.13
N ALA A 515 -99.65 -62.66 -46.94
CA ALA A 515 -99.71 -62.57 -48.40
C ALA A 515 -100.56 -63.70 -49.05
N THR A 516 -100.78 -64.81 -48.34
CA THR A 516 -101.53 -65.97 -48.83
C THR A 516 -102.91 -66.15 -48.16
N ALA A 517 -103.25 -65.31 -47.18
CA ALA A 517 -104.47 -65.43 -46.39
C ALA A 517 -105.72 -64.93 -47.14
N LYS A 518 -106.79 -65.75 -47.16
CA LYS A 518 -108.10 -65.41 -47.80
C LYS A 518 -109.23 -65.10 -46.81
N ASN A 519 -109.01 -65.25 -45.50
CA ASN A 519 -110.04 -65.07 -44.46
C ASN A 519 -109.85 -63.76 -43.68
N GLN A 520 -110.88 -62.91 -43.68
CA GLN A 520 -110.86 -61.58 -43.05
C GLN A 520 -110.48 -61.61 -41.55
N LYS A 521 -110.94 -62.59 -40.76
CA LYS A 521 -110.59 -62.68 -39.32
C LYS A 521 -109.11 -63.02 -39.11
N MET A 522 -108.54 -63.82 -40.01
CA MET A 522 -107.13 -64.22 -39.96
C MET A 522 -106.20 -63.07 -40.37
N ILE A 523 -106.61 -62.27 -41.37
CA ILE A 523 -105.89 -61.06 -41.81
C ILE A 523 -105.79 -60.05 -40.66
N THR A 524 -106.88 -59.76 -39.94
CA THR A 524 -106.86 -58.82 -38.80
C THR A 524 -105.94 -59.29 -37.67
N ARG A 525 -105.94 -60.60 -37.36
CA ARG A 525 -105.05 -61.18 -36.34
C ARG A 525 -103.58 -61.09 -36.75
N LEU A 526 -103.24 -61.49 -37.98
CA LEU A 526 -101.87 -61.42 -38.49
C LEU A 526 -101.36 -59.97 -38.60
N ASN A 527 -102.21 -59.01 -38.97
CA ASN A 527 -101.84 -57.59 -38.96
C ASN A 527 -101.51 -57.07 -37.57
N LYS A 528 -102.25 -57.51 -36.53
CA LYS A 528 -101.95 -57.17 -35.13
C LYS A 528 -100.65 -57.84 -34.66
N GLU A 529 -100.45 -59.12 -34.96
CA GLU A 529 -99.21 -59.82 -34.59
C GLU A 529 -97.99 -59.23 -35.32
N LEU A 530 -98.13 -58.81 -36.59
CA LEU A 530 -97.12 -58.08 -37.35
C LEU A 530 -96.83 -56.69 -36.78
N SER A 531 -97.85 -55.94 -36.34
CA SER A 531 -97.62 -54.66 -35.67
C SER A 531 -96.86 -54.85 -34.35
N ASP A 532 -97.24 -55.86 -33.56
CA ASP A 532 -96.59 -56.16 -32.28
C ASP A 532 -95.13 -56.60 -32.48
N LEU A 533 -94.84 -57.39 -33.53
CA LEU A 533 -93.47 -57.79 -33.89
C LEU A 533 -92.64 -56.61 -34.42
N ARG A 534 -93.25 -55.69 -35.19
CA ARG A 534 -92.58 -54.44 -35.62
C ARG A 534 -92.23 -53.57 -34.42
N THR A 535 -93.15 -53.37 -33.48
CA THR A 535 -92.88 -52.62 -32.24
C THR A 535 -91.74 -53.26 -31.43
N LYS A 536 -91.70 -54.60 -31.34
CA LYS A 536 -90.58 -55.30 -30.68
C LYS A 536 -89.26 -55.12 -31.42
N LEU A 537 -89.28 -55.07 -32.76
CA LEU A 537 -88.09 -54.79 -33.55
C LEU A 537 -87.61 -53.35 -33.34
N ASP A 538 -88.54 -52.40 -33.22
CA ASP A 538 -88.24 -51.00 -32.88
C ASP A 538 -87.65 -50.90 -31.46
N ASP A 539 -88.15 -51.69 -30.50
CA ASP A 539 -87.59 -51.77 -29.15
C ASP A 539 -86.19 -52.42 -29.14
N VAL A 540 -85.94 -53.41 -30.00
CA VAL A 540 -84.61 -53.97 -30.23
C VAL A 540 -83.67 -52.92 -30.83
N ALA A 541 -84.14 -52.13 -31.80
CA ALA A 541 -83.37 -51.05 -32.39
C ALA A 541 -83.00 -49.98 -31.34
N LYS A 542 -83.95 -49.56 -30.51
CA LYS A 542 -83.70 -48.67 -29.37
C LYS A 542 -82.73 -49.30 -28.36
N ALA A 543 -82.88 -50.59 -28.07
CA ALA A 543 -81.97 -51.28 -27.15
C ALA A 543 -80.53 -51.34 -27.68
N LYS A 544 -80.34 -51.50 -28.99
CA LYS A 544 -79.01 -51.42 -29.64
C LYS A 544 -78.42 -50.02 -29.55
N GLU A 545 -79.26 -49.00 -29.61
CA GLU A 545 -78.84 -47.61 -29.46
C GLU A 545 -78.45 -47.27 -28.00
N GLU A 546 -79.20 -47.77 -27.02
CA GLU A 546 -78.98 -47.49 -25.59
C GLU A 546 -77.90 -48.36 -24.93
N LEU A 547 -77.72 -49.63 -25.36
CA LEU A 547 -76.80 -50.56 -24.68
C LEU A 547 -75.35 -50.05 -24.56
N PRO A 548 -74.72 -49.45 -25.58
CA PRO A 548 -73.34 -48.98 -25.48
C PRO A 548 -73.14 -47.89 -24.42
N THR A 549 -74.13 -47.00 -24.22
CA THR A 549 -74.05 -45.92 -23.24
C THR A 549 -74.17 -46.46 -21.81
N LEU A 550 -75.08 -47.41 -21.59
CA LEU A 550 -75.23 -48.10 -20.30
C LEU A 550 -73.99 -48.93 -19.93
N GLN A 551 -73.40 -49.65 -20.90
CA GLN A 551 -72.13 -50.37 -20.72
C GLN A 551 -70.98 -49.41 -20.39
N ARG A 552 -70.93 -48.24 -21.04
CA ARG A 552 -69.94 -47.20 -20.76
C ARG A 552 -70.08 -46.63 -19.35
N HIS A 553 -71.29 -46.36 -18.87
CA HIS A 553 -71.51 -45.93 -17.49
C HIS A 553 -71.07 -46.98 -16.47
N LEU A 554 -71.30 -48.27 -16.75
CA LEU A 554 -70.88 -49.36 -15.88
C LEU A 554 -69.34 -49.44 -15.77
N ASP A 555 -68.62 -49.36 -16.90
CA ASP A 555 -67.14 -49.35 -16.91
C ASP A 555 -66.56 -48.15 -16.12
N LEU A 556 -67.15 -46.97 -16.27
CA LEU A 556 -66.76 -45.76 -15.52
C LEU A 556 -66.94 -45.94 -14.01
N LEU A 557 -68.01 -46.62 -13.57
CA LEU A 557 -68.29 -46.93 -12.16
C LEU A 557 -67.46 -48.09 -11.60
N ASP A 558 -67.03 -49.04 -12.44
CA ASP A 558 -66.14 -50.13 -12.05
C ASP A 558 -64.70 -49.66 -11.89
N ASN A 559 -64.27 -48.68 -12.70
CA ASN A 559 -62.89 -48.18 -12.73
C ASN A 559 -62.74 -46.67 -12.42
N PRO A 560 -63.35 -46.13 -11.35
CA PRO A 560 -63.48 -44.68 -11.14
C PRO A 560 -62.12 -43.97 -10.95
N ARG A 561 -61.15 -44.65 -10.31
CA ARG A 561 -59.80 -44.09 -10.10
C ARG A 561 -59.05 -43.90 -11.41
N LYS A 562 -59.20 -44.83 -12.36
CA LYS A 562 -58.54 -44.79 -13.67
C LYS A 562 -59.04 -43.60 -14.48
N HIS A 563 -60.36 -43.45 -14.61
CA HIS A 563 -60.97 -42.39 -15.40
C HIS A 563 -60.86 -41.01 -14.75
N ARG A 564 -60.92 -40.90 -13.41
CA ARG A 564 -60.61 -39.64 -12.72
C ARG A 564 -59.14 -39.22 -12.90
N SER A 565 -58.20 -40.18 -12.94
CA SER A 565 -56.79 -39.90 -13.23
C SER A 565 -56.60 -39.43 -14.67
N GLU A 566 -57.27 -40.07 -15.63
CA GLU A 566 -57.29 -39.68 -17.03
C GLU A 566 -57.87 -38.28 -17.24
N LEU A 567 -59.02 -37.99 -16.62
CA LEU A 567 -59.64 -36.66 -16.62
C LEU A 567 -58.69 -35.61 -16.06
N ARG A 568 -58.06 -35.86 -14.91
CA ARG A 568 -57.06 -34.93 -14.33
C ARG A 568 -55.88 -34.69 -15.28
N LYS A 569 -55.41 -35.71 -16.00
CA LYS A 569 -54.34 -35.57 -16.99
C LYS A 569 -54.79 -34.73 -18.19
N LEU A 570 -56.00 -34.95 -18.70
CA LEU A 570 -56.57 -34.18 -19.81
C LEU A 570 -56.84 -32.72 -19.40
N GLN A 571 -57.42 -32.48 -18.24
CA GLN A 571 -57.64 -31.13 -17.68
C GLN A 571 -56.33 -30.38 -17.45
N LYS A 572 -55.29 -31.05 -16.92
CA LYS A 572 -53.96 -30.45 -16.76
C LYS A 572 -53.34 -30.04 -18.11
N LYS A 573 -53.56 -30.82 -19.17
CA LYS A 573 -53.13 -30.48 -20.53
C LYS A 573 -53.96 -29.32 -21.10
N ALA A 574 -55.28 -29.36 -21.01
CA ALA A 574 -56.18 -28.29 -21.49
C ALA A 574 -55.91 -26.94 -20.80
N ASN A 575 -55.67 -26.95 -19.49
CA ASN A 575 -55.41 -25.73 -18.71
C ASN A 575 -53.99 -25.17 -18.91
N SER A 576 -53.12 -25.85 -19.67
CA SER A 576 -51.75 -25.37 -19.91
C SER A 576 -51.67 -24.24 -20.94
N THR A 577 -52.75 -23.98 -21.67
CA THR A 577 -52.88 -23.00 -22.77
C THR A 577 -52.42 -21.60 -22.38
N THR A 578 -52.86 -21.07 -21.23
CA THR A 578 -52.48 -19.71 -20.78
C THR A 578 -50.97 -19.60 -20.55
N ARG A 579 -50.36 -20.61 -19.91
CA ARG A 579 -48.91 -20.64 -19.67
C ARG A 579 -48.13 -20.79 -20.96
N LEU A 580 -48.59 -21.64 -21.87
CA LEU A 580 -47.97 -21.88 -23.16
C LEU A 580 -48.06 -20.64 -24.08
N ASN A 581 -49.22 -19.97 -24.14
CA ASN A 581 -49.39 -18.70 -24.87
C ASN A 581 -48.47 -17.60 -24.34
N ALA A 582 -48.40 -17.42 -23.01
CA ALA A 582 -47.47 -16.47 -22.40
C ALA A 582 -45.99 -16.82 -22.64
N SER A 583 -45.67 -18.11 -22.82
CA SER A 583 -44.34 -18.57 -23.22
C SER A 583 -44.07 -18.33 -24.70
N ARG A 584 -45.08 -18.50 -25.55
CA ARG A 584 -45.04 -18.27 -27.01
C ARG A 584 -44.78 -16.82 -27.33
N GLU A 585 -45.51 -15.91 -26.68
CA GLU A 585 -45.34 -14.46 -26.87
C GLU A 585 -43.92 -14.00 -26.50
N ARG A 586 -43.38 -14.50 -25.39
CA ARG A 586 -42.00 -14.24 -24.98
C ARG A 586 -40.98 -14.80 -25.97
N ALA A 587 -41.23 -15.99 -26.53
CA ALA A 587 -40.36 -16.59 -27.53
C ALA A 587 -40.42 -15.86 -28.88
N LEU A 588 -41.59 -15.39 -29.31
CA LEU A 588 -41.76 -14.59 -30.53
C LEU A 588 -40.99 -13.27 -30.45
N LYS A 589 -41.06 -12.57 -29.31
CA LYS A 589 -40.26 -11.37 -29.04
C LYS A 589 -38.74 -11.64 -29.05
N ALA A 590 -38.32 -12.88 -28.79
CA ALA A 590 -36.91 -13.28 -28.79
C ALA A 590 -36.46 -13.88 -30.14
N MET A 591 -37.38 -14.07 -31.09
CA MET A 591 -37.11 -14.64 -32.42
C MET A 591 -36.61 -13.59 -33.41
N GLU A 592 -36.80 -12.31 -33.12
CA GLU A 592 -36.29 -11.21 -33.92
C GLU A 592 -34.83 -10.94 -33.49
N PRO A 593 -33.83 -11.27 -34.32
CA PRO A 593 -32.45 -10.96 -34.00
C PRO A 593 -32.23 -9.45 -34.06
N LEU A 594 -31.32 -8.95 -33.24
CA LEU A 594 -30.89 -7.55 -33.26
C LEU A 594 -30.44 -7.18 -34.67
N SER A 595 -30.96 -6.06 -35.16
CA SER A 595 -30.49 -5.46 -36.40
C SER A 595 -29.02 -5.05 -36.28
N ARG A 596 -28.39 -4.79 -37.42
CA ARG A 596 -26.99 -4.34 -37.45
C ARG A 596 -26.83 -3.02 -36.69
N GLU A 597 -27.77 -2.10 -36.86
CA GLU A 597 -27.78 -0.78 -36.24
C GLU A 597 -27.91 -0.91 -34.71
N GLU A 598 -28.88 -1.68 -34.21
CA GLU A 598 -29.05 -1.91 -32.77
C GLU A 598 -27.83 -2.62 -32.14
N ALA A 599 -27.20 -3.55 -32.86
CA ALA A 599 -25.97 -4.20 -32.41
C ALA A 599 -24.78 -3.22 -32.37
N GLU A 600 -24.70 -2.28 -33.32
CA GLU A 600 -23.69 -1.22 -33.33
C GLU A 600 -23.94 -0.20 -32.21
N ASP A 601 -25.18 0.19 -31.93
CA ASP A 601 -25.54 1.08 -30.82
C ASP A 601 -25.20 0.46 -29.46
N ALA A 602 -25.57 -0.81 -29.26
CA ALA A 602 -25.21 -1.55 -28.05
C ALA A 602 -23.68 -1.68 -27.91
N ALA A 603 -22.97 -1.93 -29.01
CA ALA A 603 -21.52 -1.94 -29.03
C ALA A 603 -20.93 -0.57 -28.69
N ASP A 604 -21.47 0.53 -29.21
CA ASP A 604 -21.02 1.89 -28.91
C ASP A 604 -21.26 2.24 -27.44
N GLU A 605 -22.39 1.82 -26.85
CA GLU A 605 -22.64 1.97 -25.42
C GLU A 605 -21.57 1.22 -24.58
N ILE A 606 -21.27 -0.04 -24.95
CA ILE A 606 -20.22 -0.84 -24.29
C ILE A 606 -18.85 -0.19 -24.44
N VAL A 607 -18.48 0.27 -25.64
CA VAL A 607 -17.20 0.94 -25.91
C VAL A 607 -17.07 2.23 -25.10
N ASN A 608 -18.12 3.05 -25.07
CA ASN A 608 -18.15 4.29 -24.28
C ASN A 608 -18.00 4.01 -22.78
N LYS A 609 -18.61 2.93 -22.27
CA LYS A 609 -18.46 2.48 -20.88
C LYS A 609 -17.07 1.93 -20.57
N ILE A 610 -16.47 1.18 -21.51
CA ILE A 610 -15.07 0.73 -21.40
C ILE A 610 -14.15 1.95 -21.30
N ILE A 611 -14.22 2.88 -22.25
CA ILE A 611 -13.39 4.09 -22.29
C ILE A 611 -13.66 5.02 -21.09
N GLY A 612 -14.90 5.05 -20.61
CA GLY A 612 -15.31 5.81 -19.42
C GLY A 612 -14.82 5.21 -18.10
N ALA A 613 -14.41 3.93 -18.10
CA ALA A 613 -13.92 3.29 -16.90
C ALA A 613 -12.60 3.94 -16.43
N PRO A 614 -12.45 4.24 -15.12
CA PRO A 614 -11.26 4.93 -14.63
C PRO A 614 -9.96 4.17 -14.93
N SER A 615 -9.88 2.87 -14.58
CA SER A 615 -8.67 2.03 -14.60
C SER A 615 -8.56 1.06 -15.79
N GLY A 616 -9.44 1.15 -16.79
CA GLY A 616 -9.51 0.12 -17.84
C GLY A 616 -10.11 -1.20 -17.39
N LEU A 617 -10.50 -1.31 -16.12
CA LEU A 617 -11.36 -2.35 -15.57
C LEU A 617 -12.80 -1.85 -15.62
N VAL A 618 -13.72 -2.57 -16.27
CA VAL A 618 -15.12 -2.15 -16.38
C VAL A 618 -15.93 -2.71 -15.20
N PRO A 619 -16.45 -1.86 -14.29
CA PRO A 619 -17.38 -2.29 -13.26
C PRO A 619 -18.59 -3.00 -13.87
N ALA A 620 -18.97 -4.15 -13.32
CA ALA A 620 -20.13 -4.93 -13.79
C ALA A 620 -21.44 -4.12 -13.76
N GLN A 621 -21.55 -3.17 -12.85
CA GLN A 621 -22.70 -2.28 -12.66
C GLN A 621 -22.91 -1.27 -13.79
N LEU A 622 -21.88 -1.03 -14.63
CA LEU A 622 -21.98 -0.04 -15.69
C LEU A 622 -22.56 -0.61 -16.99
N LEU A 623 -22.63 -1.93 -17.19
CA LEU A 623 -23.13 -2.54 -18.43
C LEU A 623 -24.65 -2.85 -18.36
N PRO A 624 -25.38 -2.93 -19.48
CA PRO A 624 -26.82 -3.22 -19.48
C PRO A 624 -27.16 -4.66 -19.02
N GLU A 625 -28.12 -4.83 -18.10
CA GLU A 625 -28.52 -6.14 -17.53
C GLU A 625 -28.88 -7.21 -18.58
N LYS A 626 -29.35 -6.82 -19.77
CA LYS A 626 -29.76 -7.76 -20.83
C LYS A 626 -28.60 -8.51 -21.51
N ILE A 627 -27.34 -8.11 -21.26
CA ILE A 627 -26.13 -8.71 -21.88
C ILE A 627 -25.25 -9.42 -20.81
N ILE A 628 -25.68 -9.42 -19.53
CA ILE A 628 -24.85 -9.77 -18.38
C ILE A 628 -25.44 -10.98 -17.65
N GLY A 629 -24.64 -12.05 -17.52
CA GLY A 629 -24.83 -13.00 -16.41
C GLY A 629 -24.40 -12.31 -15.12
N ARG A 630 -25.17 -12.43 -14.03
CA ARG A 630 -24.83 -11.84 -12.71
C ARG A 630 -23.38 -12.17 -12.36
N ALA A 631 -22.56 -11.14 -12.22
CA ALA A 631 -21.11 -11.27 -12.27
C ALA A 631 -20.42 -10.23 -11.39
N GLY A 632 -19.85 -10.64 -10.26
CA GLY A 632 -18.80 -9.89 -9.59
C GLY A 632 -17.52 -9.83 -10.44
N PHE A 633 -16.64 -8.89 -10.11
CA PHE A 633 -15.40 -8.52 -10.80
C PHE A 633 -14.34 -9.65 -10.91
N THR A 634 -14.60 -10.86 -10.40
CA THR A 634 -13.57 -11.90 -10.19
C THR A 634 -13.94 -13.31 -10.67
N LYS A 635 -14.59 -13.43 -11.83
CA LYS A 635 -14.45 -14.59 -12.77
C LYS A 635 -15.58 -14.64 -13.81
N SER A 636 -16.74 -14.12 -13.46
CA SER A 636 -17.82 -13.87 -14.41
C SER A 636 -17.50 -12.57 -15.16
N ARG A 637 -17.32 -12.62 -16.47
CA ARG A 637 -16.91 -11.43 -17.24
C ARG A 637 -18.11 -10.54 -17.51
N SER A 638 -17.95 -9.23 -17.30
CA SER A 638 -19.00 -8.23 -17.53
C SER A 638 -19.40 -8.14 -19.02
N LEU A 639 -18.48 -8.47 -19.93
CA LEU A 639 -18.73 -8.67 -21.36
C LEU A 639 -18.45 -10.14 -21.73
N LEU A 640 -19.46 -10.91 -22.15
CA LEU A 640 -19.32 -12.34 -22.43
C LEU A 640 -18.67 -12.69 -23.80
N ILE A 641 -17.92 -11.77 -24.40
CA ILE A 641 -17.13 -12.04 -25.63
C ILE A 641 -15.92 -12.93 -25.30
N PRO A 642 -15.50 -13.91 -26.12
CA PRO A 642 -14.27 -14.65 -25.90
C PRO A 642 -13.02 -13.76 -25.95
N ASP A 643 -12.02 -14.01 -25.09
CA ASP A 643 -10.77 -13.23 -25.06
C ASP A 643 -10.05 -13.22 -26.41
N GLU A 644 -10.00 -14.38 -27.07
CA GLU A 644 -9.35 -14.57 -28.38
C GLU A 644 -9.85 -13.58 -29.46
N ARG A 645 -11.09 -13.07 -29.33
CA ARG A 645 -11.65 -12.11 -30.29
C ARG A 645 -11.20 -10.67 -30.04
N ILE A 646 -10.76 -10.34 -28.83
CA ILE A 646 -10.43 -8.97 -28.42
C ILE A 646 -9.04 -8.85 -27.80
N GLU A 647 -8.20 -9.89 -27.88
CA GLU A 647 -6.89 -9.97 -27.22
C GLU A 647 -5.98 -8.78 -27.55
N ASP A 648 -5.99 -8.31 -28.81
CA ASP A 648 -5.23 -7.13 -29.26
C ASP A 648 -5.58 -5.83 -28.50
N PHE A 649 -6.80 -5.76 -27.97
CA PHE A 649 -7.33 -4.64 -27.20
C PHE A 649 -7.20 -4.84 -25.68
N LEU A 650 -6.66 -5.98 -25.25
CA LEU A 650 -6.42 -6.31 -23.85
C LEU A 650 -4.94 -6.10 -23.51
N GLU A 651 -4.69 -5.59 -22.31
CA GLU A 651 -3.36 -5.55 -21.73
C GLU A 651 -2.88 -6.97 -21.44
N SER A 652 -1.66 -7.23 -21.87
CA SER A 652 -1.00 -8.53 -21.72
C SER A 652 0.34 -8.41 -21.01
N ASP A 653 0.88 -7.20 -20.74
CA ASP A 653 2.04 -7.04 -19.86
C ASP A 653 1.70 -7.57 -18.46
N ILE A 654 2.18 -8.77 -18.14
CA ILE A 654 1.83 -9.49 -16.92
C ILE A 654 2.21 -8.71 -15.65
N ASN A 655 3.26 -7.89 -15.68
CA ASN A 655 3.63 -7.05 -14.54
C ASN A 655 2.55 -6.00 -14.27
N HIS A 656 2.04 -5.37 -15.33
CA HIS A 656 0.98 -4.37 -15.20
C HIS A 656 -0.37 -5.01 -14.83
N VAL A 657 -0.69 -6.16 -15.42
CA VAL A 657 -1.91 -6.91 -15.11
C VAL A 657 -1.90 -7.36 -13.65
N MET A 658 -0.80 -7.93 -13.16
CA MET A 658 -0.66 -8.39 -11.78
C MET A 658 -0.69 -7.22 -10.79
N GLU A 659 0.05 -6.12 -11.04
CA GLU A 659 0.02 -4.93 -10.18
C GLU A 659 -1.40 -4.38 -10.05
N SER A 660 -2.13 -4.29 -11.17
CA SER A 660 -3.50 -3.77 -11.19
C SER A 660 -4.49 -4.72 -10.50
N TYR A 661 -4.32 -6.02 -10.69
CA TYR A 661 -5.12 -7.06 -10.05
C TYR A 661 -4.96 -7.06 -8.53
N LEU A 662 -3.73 -7.13 -8.03
CA LEU A 662 -3.45 -7.18 -6.59
C LEU A 662 -3.86 -5.88 -5.87
N ARG A 663 -3.71 -4.73 -6.53
CA ARG A 663 -4.20 -3.45 -6.00
C ARG A 663 -5.71 -3.41 -5.82
N GLN A 664 -6.48 -4.17 -6.60
CA GLN A 664 -7.92 -4.26 -6.46
C GLN A 664 -8.34 -5.35 -5.46
N VAL A 665 -7.74 -6.53 -5.60
CA VAL A 665 -8.15 -7.72 -4.84
C VAL A 665 -7.60 -7.72 -3.42
N GLY A 666 -6.39 -7.22 -3.18
CA GLY A 666 -5.79 -7.12 -1.84
C GLY A 666 -6.68 -6.35 -0.87
N PRO A 667 -7.07 -5.08 -1.17
CA PRO A 667 -7.97 -4.32 -0.32
C PRO A 667 -9.34 -4.99 -0.11
N GLU A 668 -9.91 -5.60 -1.14
CA GLU A 668 -11.20 -6.26 -1.04
C GLU A 668 -11.15 -7.47 -0.10
N ILE A 669 -10.12 -8.30 -0.21
CA ILE A 669 -9.89 -9.44 0.68
C ILE A 669 -9.67 -8.97 2.10
N GLU A 670 -8.72 -8.06 2.34
CA GLU A 670 -8.31 -7.71 3.70
C GLU A 670 -9.34 -6.86 4.44
N LEU A 671 -10.06 -5.96 3.75
CA LEU A 671 -11.17 -5.23 4.37
C LEU A 671 -12.34 -6.17 4.70
N THR A 672 -12.66 -7.13 3.83
CA THR A 672 -13.73 -8.12 4.11
C THR A 672 -13.31 -9.06 5.23
N ALA A 673 -12.06 -9.51 5.27
CA ALA A 673 -11.54 -10.36 6.35
C ALA A 673 -11.54 -9.64 7.71
N GLN A 674 -11.24 -8.34 7.73
CA GLN A 674 -11.16 -7.56 8.96
C GLN A 674 -12.52 -7.05 9.45
N PHE A 675 -13.40 -6.65 8.52
CA PHE A 675 -14.64 -5.91 8.84
C PHE A 675 -15.93 -6.63 8.42
N GLY A 676 -15.83 -7.78 7.75
CA GLY A 676 -16.96 -8.54 7.19
C GLY A 676 -17.45 -8.03 5.83
N SER A 677 -17.12 -6.80 5.46
CA SER A 677 -17.39 -6.23 4.14
C SER A 677 -16.43 -5.08 3.84
N LYS A 678 -16.03 -4.95 2.57
CA LYS A 678 -15.22 -3.82 2.10
C LYS A 678 -15.87 -2.46 2.32
N ASP A 679 -17.20 -2.40 2.40
CA ASP A 679 -17.95 -1.16 2.58
C ASP A 679 -17.94 -0.67 4.04
N MET A 680 -17.58 -1.53 4.99
CA MET A 680 -17.52 -1.22 6.44
C MET A 680 -18.85 -0.66 7.01
N GLY A 681 -19.99 -1.07 6.45
CA GLY A 681 -21.31 -0.54 6.83
C GLY A 681 -21.64 -0.75 8.32
N GLU A 682 -21.23 -1.89 8.87
CA GLU A 682 -21.43 -2.21 10.29
C GLU A 682 -20.58 -1.32 11.20
N GLN A 683 -19.33 -1.06 10.84
CA GLN A 683 -18.44 -0.18 11.60
C GLN A 683 -18.93 1.28 11.57
N ILE A 684 -19.43 1.74 10.42
CA ILE A 684 -20.08 3.05 10.27
C ILE A 684 -21.32 3.15 11.18
N ARG A 685 -22.13 2.08 11.25
CA ARG A 685 -23.29 2.00 12.14
C ARG A 685 -22.88 2.08 13.62
N GLN A 686 -21.86 1.31 14.03
CA GLN A 686 -21.35 1.32 15.41
C GLN A 686 -20.88 2.71 15.86
N VAL A 687 -20.10 3.41 15.02
CA VAL A 687 -19.67 4.79 15.30
C VAL A 687 -20.88 5.70 15.43
N THR A 688 -21.84 5.59 14.51
CA THR A 688 -23.06 6.41 14.53
C THR A 688 -23.85 6.21 15.82
N GLU A 689 -24.03 4.97 16.27
CA GLU A 689 -24.76 4.62 17.49
C GLU A 689 -24.07 5.13 18.75
N GLU A 690 -22.75 4.99 18.84
CA GLU A 690 -21.96 5.53 19.95
C GLU A 690 -22.09 7.06 20.02
N TYR A 691 -21.98 7.76 18.89
CA TYR A 691 -22.20 9.20 18.85
C TYR A 691 -23.62 9.61 19.21
N THR A 692 -24.63 8.85 18.78
CA THR A 692 -26.01 9.09 19.20
C THR A 692 -26.15 9.01 20.72
N GLN A 693 -25.44 8.09 21.37
CA GLN A 693 -25.41 8.01 22.83
C GLN A 693 -24.67 9.20 23.45
N LEU A 694 -23.47 9.53 22.97
CA LEU A 694 -22.70 10.69 23.45
C LEU A 694 -23.50 12.01 23.33
N ILE A 695 -24.24 12.20 22.23
CA ILE A 695 -25.08 13.38 21.99
C ILE A 695 -26.28 13.41 22.96
N LYS A 696 -26.88 12.26 23.28
CA LYS A 696 -27.95 12.17 24.28
C LYS A 696 -27.45 12.55 25.67
N ASP A 697 -26.25 12.09 26.02
CA ASP A 697 -25.64 12.31 27.34
C ASP A 697 -25.07 13.73 27.51
N ALA A 698 -24.83 14.44 26.41
CA ALA A 698 -24.36 15.82 26.40
C ALA A 698 -25.37 16.79 27.04
N LYS A 699 -24.87 17.62 27.96
CA LYS A 699 -25.69 18.49 28.82
C LYS A 699 -26.08 19.79 28.14
N THR A 700 -25.31 20.24 27.14
CA THR A 700 -25.52 21.55 26.51
C THR A 700 -25.75 21.45 25.00
N PRO A 701 -26.55 22.36 24.40
CA PRO A 701 -26.72 22.40 22.95
C PRO A 701 -25.40 22.59 22.18
N LYS A 702 -24.46 23.35 22.74
CA LYS A 702 -23.13 23.59 22.16
C LYS A 702 -22.29 22.30 22.12
N GLU A 703 -22.35 21.49 23.18
CA GLU A 703 -21.68 20.20 23.25
C GLU A 703 -22.29 19.19 22.25
N ARG A 704 -23.63 19.15 22.15
CA ARG A 704 -24.34 18.34 21.14
C ARG A 704 -23.91 18.70 19.73
N ALA A 705 -23.93 19.99 19.37
CA ALA A 705 -23.49 20.46 18.06
C ALA A 705 -22.01 20.13 17.77
N LYS A 706 -21.15 20.20 18.80
CA LYS A 706 -19.74 19.80 18.67
C LYS A 706 -19.61 18.30 18.39
N LEU A 707 -20.38 17.45 19.09
CA LEU A 707 -20.38 16.01 18.90
C LEU A 707 -20.98 15.61 17.54
N GLU A 708 -22.02 16.28 17.06
CA GLU A 708 -22.58 16.06 15.71
C GLU A 708 -21.54 16.37 14.63
N LYS A 709 -20.86 17.52 14.72
CA LYS A 709 -19.79 17.88 13.80
C LYS A 709 -18.62 16.88 13.87
N GLN A 710 -18.32 16.37 15.06
CA GLN A 710 -17.27 15.35 15.23
C GLN A 710 -17.69 14.01 14.63
N ARG A 711 -18.94 13.57 14.82
CA ARG A 711 -19.50 12.37 14.18
C ARG A 711 -19.35 12.45 12.65
N GLU A 712 -19.75 13.56 12.05
CA GLU A 712 -19.61 13.77 10.60
C GLU A 712 -18.13 13.76 10.15
N ALA A 713 -17.25 14.36 10.96
CA ALA A 713 -15.81 14.35 10.67
C ALA A 713 -15.22 12.94 10.73
N ASP A 714 -15.59 12.15 11.73
CA ASP A 714 -15.13 10.79 11.94
C ASP A 714 -15.61 9.85 10.82
N LEU A 715 -16.91 9.90 10.49
CA LEU A 715 -17.48 9.11 9.40
C LEU A 715 -16.84 9.45 8.06
N ARG A 716 -16.60 10.74 7.78
CA ARG A 716 -15.89 11.18 6.59
C ARG A 716 -14.45 10.67 6.57
N ASP A 717 -13.75 10.73 7.69
CA ASP A 717 -12.34 10.34 7.77
C ASP A 717 -12.17 8.81 7.67
N ILE A 718 -13.03 8.02 8.30
CA ILE A 718 -13.08 6.55 8.15
C ILE A 718 -13.37 6.18 6.69
N GLY A 719 -14.43 6.76 6.11
CA GLY A 719 -14.78 6.53 4.71
C GLY A 719 -13.66 6.91 3.75
N ALA A 720 -12.99 8.05 3.99
CA ALA A 720 -11.88 8.50 3.17
C ALA A 720 -10.64 7.60 3.28
N MET A 721 -10.31 7.09 4.47
CA MET A 721 -9.19 6.13 4.63
C MET A 721 -9.50 4.80 3.95
N ARG A 722 -10.74 4.29 4.07
CA ARG A 722 -11.22 3.10 3.37
C ARG A 722 -11.11 3.29 1.84
N ASP A 723 -11.63 4.40 1.33
CA ASP A 723 -11.62 4.70 -0.10
C ASP A 723 -10.20 4.94 -0.64
N ARG A 724 -9.25 5.39 0.20
CA ARG A 724 -7.83 5.49 -0.16
C ARG A 724 -7.20 4.11 -0.33
N LEU A 725 -7.52 3.14 0.54
CA LEU A 725 -7.04 1.77 0.43
C LEU A 725 -7.56 1.09 -0.84
N ILE A 726 -8.82 1.35 -1.21
CA ILE A 726 -9.45 0.80 -2.42
C ILE A 726 -9.03 1.58 -3.69
N GLY A 727 -8.40 2.74 -3.55
CA GLY A 727 -7.94 3.58 -4.67
C GLY A 727 -9.05 4.39 -5.36
N THR A 728 -10.21 4.54 -4.71
CA THR A 728 -11.37 5.30 -5.20
C THR A 728 -11.39 6.74 -4.67
N TYR A 729 -10.71 7.03 -3.56
CA TYR A 729 -10.72 8.35 -2.96
C TYR A 729 -10.03 9.40 -3.81
N GLY A 730 -10.73 10.51 -4.09
CA GLY A 730 -10.20 11.59 -4.92
C GLY A 730 -10.04 11.22 -6.39
N ALA A 731 -10.61 10.09 -6.84
CA ALA A 731 -10.67 9.76 -8.25
C ALA A 731 -11.46 10.85 -9.01
N PRO A 732 -10.91 11.38 -10.13
CA PRO A 732 -11.58 12.43 -10.89
C PRO A 732 -12.87 11.89 -11.52
N SER A 733 -13.91 12.72 -11.55
CA SER A 733 -15.20 12.41 -12.19
C SER A 733 -15.05 12.09 -13.67
N ASP A 734 -14.18 12.84 -14.37
CA ASP A 734 -13.74 12.51 -15.73
C ASP A 734 -12.21 12.41 -15.79
N PRO A 735 -11.65 11.19 -15.70
CA PRO A 735 -10.22 10.97 -15.86
C PRO A 735 -9.69 11.34 -17.27
N ARG A 736 -10.57 11.58 -18.26
CA ARG A 736 -10.19 11.98 -19.65
C ARG A 736 -10.00 13.48 -19.79
N SER A 737 -10.47 14.27 -18.84
CA SER A 737 -10.34 15.72 -18.89
C SER A 737 -8.89 16.12 -19.18
N PHE A 738 -8.72 17.06 -20.10
CA PHE A 738 -7.41 17.59 -20.47
C PHE A 738 -6.64 18.07 -19.23
N PHE A 739 -7.32 18.78 -18.32
CA PHE A 739 -6.71 19.30 -17.10
C PHE A 739 -6.20 18.20 -16.17
N VAL A 740 -6.95 17.11 -16.01
CA VAL A 740 -6.55 15.97 -15.17
C VAL A 740 -5.32 15.27 -15.76
N ARG A 741 -5.33 15.02 -17.07
CA ARG A 741 -4.19 14.41 -17.78
C ARG A 741 -2.95 15.30 -17.76
N ALA A 742 -3.11 16.58 -18.07
CA ALA A 742 -2.03 17.57 -18.04
C ALA A 742 -1.42 17.68 -16.63
N GLY A 743 -2.25 17.72 -15.59
CA GLY A 743 -1.79 17.72 -14.20
C GLY A 743 -0.99 16.47 -13.82
N ARG A 744 -1.40 15.27 -14.27
CA ARG A 744 -0.63 14.03 -14.07
C ARG A 744 0.71 14.06 -14.79
N VAL A 745 0.72 14.45 -16.06
CA VAL A 745 1.96 14.57 -16.87
C VAL A 745 2.91 15.57 -16.23
N ALA A 746 2.41 16.74 -15.82
CA ALA A 746 3.21 17.74 -15.13
C ALA A 746 3.82 17.22 -13.82
N ARG A 747 3.05 16.46 -13.01
CA ARG A 747 3.58 15.83 -11.79
C ARG A 747 4.67 14.81 -12.07
N ASN A 748 4.52 13.99 -13.10
CA ASN A 748 5.56 13.06 -13.56
C ASN A 748 6.83 13.80 -14.01
N ILE A 749 6.69 14.87 -14.79
CA ILE A 749 7.83 15.70 -15.24
C ILE A 749 8.50 16.38 -14.04
N ASN A 750 7.72 16.93 -13.09
CA ASN A 750 8.24 17.51 -11.86
C ASN A 750 9.08 16.52 -11.06
N PHE A 751 8.65 15.25 -10.99
CA PHE A 751 9.41 14.20 -10.33
C PHE A 751 10.77 13.98 -11.00
N LEU A 752 10.79 13.86 -12.34
CA LEU A 752 12.02 13.66 -13.11
C LEU A 752 12.95 14.88 -13.09
N ARG A 753 12.40 16.10 -13.05
CA ARG A 753 13.19 17.34 -13.07
C ARG A 753 13.71 17.71 -11.68
N LEU A 754 12.96 17.47 -10.59
CA LEU A 754 13.28 17.98 -9.24
C LEU A 754 13.92 16.94 -8.31
N LEU A 755 13.57 15.66 -8.38
CA LEU A 755 13.99 14.68 -7.37
C LEU A 755 15.30 13.94 -7.66
N GLY A 756 16.14 14.47 -8.55
CA GLY A 756 17.43 13.84 -8.90
C GLY A 756 18.43 13.72 -7.74
N GLY A 757 18.36 14.62 -6.75
CA GLY A 757 19.23 14.64 -5.57
C GLY A 757 18.58 14.05 -4.30
N MET A 758 17.50 13.28 -4.42
CA MET A 758 16.72 12.80 -3.27
C MET A 758 17.49 11.86 -2.33
N THR A 759 18.38 11.02 -2.88
CA THR A 759 19.18 10.05 -2.09
C THR A 759 20.15 10.75 -1.15
N ILE A 760 20.74 11.87 -1.59
CA ILE A 760 21.60 12.71 -0.73
C ILE A 760 20.78 13.26 0.43
N SER A 761 19.56 13.70 0.18
CA SER A 761 18.65 14.15 1.23
C SER A 761 18.24 13.03 2.21
N ALA A 762 18.20 11.78 1.73
CA ALA A 762 17.84 10.62 2.55
C ALA A 762 18.98 10.12 3.44
N ALA A 763 20.17 10.76 3.42
CA ALA A 763 21.26 10.41 4.33
C ALA A 763 20.83 10.47 5.80
N THR A 764 19.96 11.41 6.15
CA THR A 764 19.38 11.55 7.49
C THR A 764 18.59 10.32 7.93
N ASP A 765 18.10 9.50 6.99
CA ASP A 765 17.35 8.28 7.29
C ASP A 765 18.24 7.20 7.97
N LEU A 766 19.57 7.31 7.90
CA LEU A 766 20.52 6.40 8.57
C LEU A 766 20.37 6.38 10.09
N MET A 767 20.01 7.51 10.69
CA MET A 767 19.86 7.61 12.14
C MET A 767 18.53 7.01 12.62
N ARG A 768 17.59 6.70 11.72
CA ARG A 768 16.24 6.27 12.11
C ARG A 768 16.22 4.92 12.83
N PRO A 769 16.92 3.87 12.37
CA PRO A 769 16.97 2.62 13.13
C PRO A 769 17.61 2.80 14.51
N MET A 770 18.62 3.66 14.63
CA MET A 770 19.24 3.99 15.92
C MET A 770 18.28 4.75 16.84
N MET A 771 17.55 5.72 16.29
CA MET A 771 16.53 6.50 16.99
C MET A 771 15.40 5.60 17.52
N GLN A 772 14.95 4.64 16.71
CA GLN A 772 13.82 3.77 17.03
C GLN A 772 14.20 2.58 17.94
N HIS A 773 15.36 1.98 17.71
CA HIS A 773 15.75 0.71 18.35
C HIS A 773 16.92 0.84 19.34
N GLY A 774 17.58 2.00 19.37
CA GLY A 774 18.77 2.25 20.18
C GLY A 774 20.06 1.82 19.47
N LEU A 775 21.14 2.56 19.74
CA LEU A 775 22.44 2.40 19.07
C LEU A 775 22.97 0.97 19.10
N ARG A 776 23.01 0.34 20.27
CA ARG A 776 23.56 -1.03 20.46
C ARG A 776 22.84 -2.09 19.64
N LYS A 777 21.49 -2.05 19.62
CA LYS A 777 20.68 -3.03 18.87
C LYS A 777 20.82 -2.83 17.36
N SER A 778 21.02 -1.59 16.92
CA SER A 778 21.17 -1.25 15.50
C SER A 778 22.55 -1.58 14.93
N LEU A 779 23.62 -1.46 15.72
CA LEU A 779 25.00 -1.71 15.29
C LEU A 779 25.32 -3.21 15.13
N ARG A 780 24.70 -4.10 15.91
CA ARG A 780 25.00 -5.54 15.87
C ARG A 780 24.72 -6.16 14.48
N PRO A 781 23.51 -6.03 13.89
CA PRO A 781 23.26 -6.52 12.53
C PRO A 781 24.14 -5.86 11.46
N MET A 782 24.53 -4.59 11.65
CA MET A 782 25.43 -3.89 10.74
C MET A 782 26.85 -4.49 10.76
N GLY A 783 27.37 -4.84 11.94
CA GLY A 783 28.65 -5.54 12.08
C GLY A 783 28.64 -6.92 11.40
N THR A 784 27.58 -7.70 11.59
CA THR A 784 27.40 -8.99 10.91
C THR A 784 27.28 -8.79 9.39
N MET A 785 26.61 -7.73 8.95
CA MET A 785 26.49 -7.39 7.53
C MET A 785 27.85 -7.16 6.88
N LEU A 786 28.80 -6.52 7.55
CA LEU A 786 30.14 -6.30 6.97
C LEU A 786 31.01 -7.56 6.94
N ARG A 787 30.72 -8.55 7.79
CA ARG A 787 31.58 -9.74 7.98
C ARG A 787 31.04 -11.01 7.32
N ASN A 788 29.72 -11.15 7.16
CA ASN A 788 29.08 -12.38 6.70
C ASN A 788 28.01 -12.12 5.62
N MET A 789 28.46 -11.98 4.37
CA MET A 789 27.59 -11.79 3.20
C MET A 789 26.61 -12.95 2.95
N SER A 790 26.95 -14.17 3.36
CA SER A 790 26.08 -15.34 3.16
C SER A 790 24.86 -15.29 4.08
N ALA A 791 25.06 -14.99 5.37
CA ALA A 791 23.99 -14.83 6.35
C ALA A 791 23.02 -13.70 5.96
N ILE A 792 23.55 -12.59 5.43
CA ILE A 792 22.73 -11.47 4.96
C ILE A 792 21.84 -11.88 3.77
N LYS A 793 22.35 -12.68 2.83
CA LYS A 793 21.52 -13.16 1.71
C LYS A 793 20.35 -14.02 2.20
N VAL A 794 20.59 -14.89 3.18
CA VAL A 794 19.54 -15.72 3.80
C VAL A 794 18.53 -14.85 4.54
N ALA A 795 19.01 -13.98 5.43
CA ALA A 795 18.14 -13.14 6.24
C ALA A 795 17.31 -12.13 5.42
N THR A 796 17.91 -11.55 4.37
CA THR A 796 17.18 -10.67 3.45
C THR A 796 16.16 -11.43 2.60
N LYS A 797 16.37 -12.71 2.31
CA LYS A 797 15.36 -13.55 1.64
C LYS A 797 14.15 -13.77 2.55
N ASP A 798 14.35 -14.06 3.84
CA ASP A 798 13.25 -14.18 4.81
C ASP A 798 12.48 -12.85 4.94
N LEU A 799 13.17 -11.71 4.96
CA LEU A 799 12.51 -10.39 4.98
C LEU A 799 11.66 -10.11 3.73
N ARG A 800 12.09 -10.56 2.54
CA ARG A 800 11.29 -10.40 1.31
C ARG A 800 9.97 -11.16 1.36
N GLU A 801 9.95 -12.31 2.03
CA GLU A 801 8.72 -13.08 2.31
C GLU A 801 7.73 -12.28 3.19
N MET A 802 8.24 -11.34 4.00
CA MET A 802 7.45 -10.43 4.83
C MET A 802 7.15 -9.08 4.14
N ALA A 803 7.35 -8.99 2.82
CA ALA A 803 7.24 -7.77 2.02
C ALA A 803 8.23 -6.64 2.39
N VAL A 804 9.33 -6.95 3.05
CA VAL A 804 10.39 -5.98 3.42
C VAL A 804 11.49 -5.94 2.35
N GLY A 805 11.93 -4.72 2.00
CA GLY A 805 13.08 -4.52 1.10
C GLY A 805 12.78 -4.79 -0.39
N LEU A 806 11.54 -4.58 -0.83
CA LEU A 806 11.12 -4.83 -2.22
C LEU A 806 11.30 -3.62 -3.15
N ASP A 807 11.75 -2.48 -2.62
CA ASP A 807 11.78 -1.18 -3.31
C ASP A 807 12.65 -1.15 -4.56
N TYR A 808 13.72 -1.95 -4.64
CA TYR A 808 14.55 -2.08 -5.84
C TYR A 808 13.76 -2.47 -7.09
N VAL A 809 12.74 -3.30 -6.91
CA VAL A 809 11.88 -3.80 -8.00
C VAL A 809 10.61 -2.99 -8.10
N LEU A 810 9.90 -2.78 -6.99
CA LEU A 810 8.55 -2.21 -7.01
C LEU A 810 8.52 -0.68 -6.95
N SER A 811 9.55 -0.07 -6.35
CA SER A 811 9.66 1.37 -6.11
C SER A 811 8.43 1.96 -5.37
N THR A 812 7.79 1.17 -4.51
CA THR A 812 6.52 1.55 -3.86
C THR A 812 6.67 2.80 -3.01
N ARG A 813 7.74 2.90 -2.20
CA ARG A 813 7.99 4.09 -1.36
C ARG A 813 8.23 5.35 -2.19
N THR A 814 9.05 5.24 -3.23
CA THR A 814 9.39 6.38 -4.11
C THR A 814 8.15 6.90 -4.82
N LYS A 815 7.31 6.01 -5.35
CA LYS A 815 6.01 6.37 -5.97
C LYS A 815 5.06 7.02 -4.97
N ALA A 816 5.01 6.51 -3.73
CA ALA A 816 4.17 7.06 -2.66
C ALA A 816 4.60 8.48 -2.25
N ILE A 817 5.90 8.72 -2.05
CA ILE A 817 6.44 10.04 -1.69
C ILE A 817 6.28 11.07 -2.82
N ALA A 818 6.35 10.61 -4.07
CA ALA A 818 6.21 11.46 -5.25
C ALA A 818 4.76 11.73 -5.68
N ASP A 819 3.78 11.15 -4.96
CA ASP A 819 2.35 11.21 -5.29
C ASP A 819 2.02 10.62 -6.69
N LEU A 820 2.79 9.63 -7.13
CA LEU A 820 2.70 9.01 -8.46
C LEU A 820 1.97 7.66 -8.47
N THR A 821 1.24 7.35 -7.41
CA THR A 821 0.52 6.07 -7.25
C THR A 821 -0.74 5.95 -8.11
N ASP A 822 -0.92 6.78 -9.14
CA ASP A 822 -2.17 6.86 -9.90
C ASP A 822 -2.31 5.69 -10.91
N PRO A 823 -3.33 4.81 -10.76
CA PRO A 823 -3.54 3.67 -11.65
C PRO A 823 -4.07 4.07 -13.04
N TYR A 824 -4.48 5.33 -13.23
CA TYR A 824 -5.14 5.81 -14.45
C TYR A 824 -4.17 6.36 -15.51
N SER A 825 -2.87 6.07 -15.38
CA SER A 825 -1.77 6.84 -15.97
C SER A 825 -1.27 6.36 -17.33
N ARG A 826 -1.86 5.34 -17.99
CA ARG A 826 -1.32 4.74 -19.22
C ARG A 826 -2.25 4.87 -20.44
N ARG A 827 -2.75 6.07 -20.75
CA ARG A 827 -3.72 6.26 -21.85
C ARG A 827 -3.09 6.55 -23.21
N SER A 828 -1.81 6.90 -23.28
CA SER A 828 -1.09 7.13 -24.54
C SER A 828 0.32 6.55 -24.51
N ALA A 829 0.94 6.36 -25.69
CA ALA A 829 2.33 5.90 -25.80
C ALA A 829 3.31 6.85 -25.10
N PHE A 830 3.09 8.17 -25.20
CA PHE A 830 3.88 9.18 -24.49
C PHE A 830 3.76 9.01 -22.97
N GLU A 831 2.54 8.89 -22.45
CA GLU A 831 2.31 8.67 -21.01
C GLU A 831 2.93 7.36 -20.52
N ARG A 832 2.90 6.28 -21.33
CA ARG A 832 3.59 5.01 -21.03
C ARG A 832 5.11 5.21 -20.93
N GLY A 833 5.72 5.89 -21.89
CA GLY A 833 7.16 6.20 -21.88
C GLY A 833 7.56 7.06 -20.68
N LEU A 834 6.75 8.07 -20.35
CA LEU A 834 6.95 8.92 -19.18
C LEU A 834 6.84 8.10 -17.87
N ASN A 835 5.83 7.25 -17.73
CA ASN A 835 5.70 6.36 -16.57
C ASN A 835 6.84 5.37 -16.45
N TRP A 836 7.35 4.83 -17.56
CA TRP A 836 8.54 3.99 -17.53
C TRP A 836 9.75 4.78 -17.00
N GLY A 837 9.92 6.03 -17.47
CA GLY A 837 10.95 6.94 -16.97
C GLY A 837 10.82 7.19 -15.47
N THR A 838 9.63 7.49 -14.96
CA THR A 838 9.42 7.70 -13.51
C THR A 838 9.66 6.43 -12.69
N GLN A 839 9.27 5.25 -13.20
CA GLN A 839 9.56 3.97 -12.54
C GLN A 839 11.07 3.69 -12.44
N LYS A 840 11.85 4.00 -13.48
CA LYS A 840 13.31 3.78 -13.49
C LYS A 840 14.09 4.88 -12.77
N PHE A 841 13.54 6.09 -12.69
CA PHE A 841 14.22 7.23 -12.07
C PHE A 841 14.61 6.96 -10.62
N GLY A 842 13.77 6.26 -9.84
CA GLY A 842 14.13 5.85 -8.48
C GLY A 842 15.36 4.93 -8.38
N ASN A 843 15.66 4.18 -9.44
CA ASN A 843 16.90 3.38 -9.55
C ASN A 843 18.08 4.25 -9.98
N TRP A 844 17.87 5.23 -10.86
CA TRP A 844 18.91 6.15 -11.34
C TRP A 844 19.35 7.16 -10.30
N THR A 845 18.46 7.55 -9.40
CA THR A 845 18.81 8.35 -8.21
C THR A 845 19.50 7.52 -7.14
N LEU A 846 19.53 6.18 -7.26
CA LEU A 846 19.92 5.21 -6.23
C LEU A 846 18.98 5.11 -5.02
N MET A 847 17.81 5.77 -5.08
CA MET A 847 16.89 5.84 -3.95
C MET A 847 16.25 4.48 -3.64
N ASN A 848 15.92 3.69 -4.65
CA ASN A 848 15.31 2.38 -4.45
C ASN A 848 16.29 1.38 -3.80
N GLN A 849 17.58 1.47 -4.16
CA GLN A 849 18.68 0.71 -3.56
C GLN A 849 18.90 1.13 -2.11
N TRP A 850 18.94 2.44 -1.86
CA TRP A 850 19.02 3.02 -0.51
C TRP A 850 17.87 2.56 0.38
N ASN A 851 16.62 2.66 -0.10
CA ASN A 851 15.43 2.18 0.60
C ASN A 851 15.52 0.69 0.90
N THR A 852 15.91 -0.12 -0.09
CA THR A 852 16.02 -1.57 0.07
C THR A 852 17.04 -1.93 1.15
N ALA A 853 18.19 -1.28 1.15
CA ALA A 853 19.24 -1.49 2.15
C ALA A 853 18.77 -1.08 3.55
N LEU A 854 18.21 0.12 3.70
CA LEU A 854 17.71 0.60 4.99
C LEU A 854 16.54 -0.22 5.53
N LYS A 855 15.57 -0.59 4.68
CA LYS A 855 14.44 -1.45 5.08
C LYS A 855 14.93 -2.84 5.48
N SER A 856 15.91 -3.39 4.76
CA SER A 856 16.52 -4.66 5.13
C SER A 856 17.22 -4.55 6.49
N TRP A 857 18.06 -3.53 6.70
CA TRP A 857 18.74 -3.31 7.97
C TRP A 857 17.75 -3.15 9.13
N SER A 858 16.72 -2.32 8.97
CA SER A 858 15.65 -2.15 9.95
C SER A 858 14.90 -3.47 10.21
N GLY A 859 14.60 -4.22 9.15
CA GLY A 859 13.93 -5.52 9.23
C GLY A 859 14.72 -6.52 10.05
N LEU A 860 16.03 -6.61 9.82
CA LEU A 860 16.94 -7.47 10.59
C LEU A 860 16.96 -7.09 12.08
N ILE A 861 16.93 -5.79 12.40
CA ILE A 861 16.92 -5.30 13.78
C ILE A 861 15.61 -5.70 14.48
N ILE A 862 14.45 -5.38 13.89
CA ILE A 862 13.16 -5.66 14.55
C ILE A 862 12.86 -7.15 14.62
N GLN A 863 13.21 -7.92 13.58
CA GLN A 863 13.09 -9.37 13.57
C GLN A 863 13.90 -9.97 14.72
N SER A 864 15.19 -9.63 14.81
CA SER A 864 16.05 -10.12 15.90
C SER A 864 15.52 -9.69 17.26
N ARG A 865 15.04 -8.44 17.38
CA ARG A 865 14.46 -7.94 18.63
C ARG A 865 13.22 -8.71 19.08
N ILE A 866 12.29 -9.04 18.16
CA ILE A 866 11.11 -9.84 18.50
C ILE A 866 11.55 -11.24 18.95
N LEU A 867 12.44 -11.88 18.19
CA LEU A 867 12.89 -13.24 18.45
C LEU A 867 13.72 -13.35 19.74
N ASP A 868 14.61 -12.39 20.02
CA ASP A 868 15.36 -12.30 21.27
C ASP A 868 14.41 -12.23 22.48
N ASN A 869 13.39 -11.37 22.41
CA ASN A 869 12.42 -11.23 23.50
C ASN A 869 11.52 -12.48 23.63
N ALA A 870 11.21 -13.16 22.53
CA ALA A 870 10.50 -14.44 22.55
C ALA A 870 11.34 -15.53 23.24
N GLN A 871 12.64 -15.60 22.97
CA GLN A 871 13.56 -16.51 23.65
C GLN A 871 13.71 -16.19 25.14
N LEU A 872 13.80 -14.90 25.51
CA LEU A 872 13.84 -14.49 26.93
C LEU A 872 12.59 -14.99 27.68
N LEU A 873 11.41 -14.79 27.09
CA LEU A 873 10.15 -15.25 27.65
C LEU A 873 10.09 -16.78 27.74
N ALA A 874 10.52 -17.49 26.70
CA ALA A 874 10.57 -18.95 26.68
C ALA A 874 11.56 -19.52 27.72
N ALA A 875 12.66 -18.81 28.00
CA ALA A 875 13.62 -19.15 29.04
C ALA A 875 13.14 -18.80 30.47
N GLY A 876 11.90 -18.32 30.63
CA GLY A 876 11.34 -17.92 31.92
C GLY A 876 11.95 -16.64 32.49
N LYS A 877 12.66 -15.84 31.68
CA LYS A 877 13.23 -14.55 32.09
C LYS A 877 12.22 -13.43 31.91
N GLU A 878 12.29 -12.42 32.77
CA GLU A 878 11.44 -11.23 32.65
C GLU A 878 11.81 -10.40 31.42
N VAL A 879 10.81 -10.12 30.58
CA VAL A 879 10.96 -9.19 29.45
C VAL A 879 10.85 -7.75 29.99
N PRO A 880 11.82 -6.86 29.70
CA PRO A 880 11.75 -5.48 30.19
C PRO A 880 10.46 -4.77 29.76
N GLN A 881 9.87 -3.95 30.65
CA GLN A 881 8.60 -3.26 30.37
C GLN A 881 8.64 -2.41 29.10
N LYS A 882 9.78 -1.77 28.81
CA LYS A 882 10.00 -1.02 27.56
C LYS A 882 9.88 -1.92 26.31
N GLU A 883 10.32 -3.16 26.40
CA GLU A 883 10.20 -4.13 25.30
C GLU A 883 8.76 -4.62 25.17
N ILE A 884 8.08 -4.93 26.29
CA ILE A 884 6.64 -5.29 26.30
C ILE A 884 5.82 -4.20 25.62
N ARG A 885 6.00 -2.94 26.04
CA ARG A 885 5.33 -1.77 25.44
C ARG A 885 5.59 -1.65 23.95
N LYS A 886 6.84 -1.86 23.52
CA LYS A 886 7.25 -1.78 22.11
C LYS A 886 6.64 -2.92 21.27
N MET A 887 6.62 -4.15 21.80
CA MET A 887 5.99 -5.30 21.13
C MET A 887 4.49 -5.08 21.00
N ALA A 888 3.84 -4.61 22.07
CA ALA A 888 2.42 -4.29 22.06
C ALA A 888 2.07 -3.21 21.00
N GLN A 889 2.90 -2.18 20.86
CA GLN A 889 2.74 -1.14 19.83
C GLN A 889 2.71 -1.71 18.40
N VAL A 890 3.57 -2.71 18.10
CA VAL A 890 3.64 -3.34 16.77
C VAL A 890 2.62 -4.48 16.59
N GLY A 891 1.84 -4.78 17.62
CA GLY A 891 0.74 -5.74 17.57
C GLY A 891 1.04 -7.12 18.15
N ILE A 892 2.12 -7.25 18.93
CA ILE A 892 2.53 -8.48 19.60
C ILE A 892 2.35 -8.32 21.11
N ASP A 893 1.36 -9.01 21.69
CA ASP A 893 1.25 -9.17 23.13
C ASP A 893 2.13 -10.34 23.63
N GLN A 894 2.18 -10.55 24.95
CA GLN A 894 3.00 -11.61 25.54
C GLN A 894 2.57 -13.03 25.13
N ASN A 895 1.28 -13.25 24.85
CA ASN A 895 0.78 -14.56 24.41
C ASN A 895 1.29 -14.86 23.00
N MET A 896 1.12 -13.90 22.08
CA MET A 896 1.63 -13.99 20.73
C MET A 896 3.16 -14.13 20.71
N LEU A 897 3.86 -13.38 21.57
CA LEU A 897 5.31 -13.48 21.70
C LEU A 897 5.78 -14.88 22.12
N ARG A 898 5.05 -15.55 23.03
CA ARG A 898 5.33 -16.94 23.41
C ARG A 898 5.15 -17.89 22.21
N ARG A 899 4.04 -17.77 21.48
CA ARG A 899 3.76 -18.59 20.30
C ARG A 899 4.77 -18.36 19.17
N ILE A 900 5.26 -17.13 19.02
CA ILE A 900 6.39 -16.81 18.12
C ILE A 900 7.64 -17.57 18.57
N GLY A 901 7.94 -17.60 19.87
CA GLY A 901 9.06 -18.38 20.43
C GLY A 901 8.96 -19.87 20.12
N ASP A 902 7.75 -20.44 20.19
CA ASP A 902 7.50 -21.85 19.86
C ASP A 902 7.78 -22.15 18.38
N GLN A 903 7.30 -21.29 17.47
CA GLN A 903 7.56 -21.43 16.03
C GLN A 903 9.03 -21.20 15.68
N PHE A 904 9.67 -20.21 16.32
CA PHE A 904 11.09 -19.93 16.14
C PHE A 904 11.97 -21.08 16.60
N THR A 905 11.63 -21.76 17.69
CA THR A 905 12.38 -22.93 18.16
C THR A 905 12.36 -24.09 17.15
N LYS A 906 11.29 -24.21 16.36
CA LYS A 906 11.14 -25.25 15.33
C LYS A 906 11.85 -24.93 14.02
N HIS A 907 11.75 -23.69 13.55
CA HIS A 907 12.10 -23.30 12.18
C HIS A 907 13.21 -22.24 12.09
N GLY A 908 13.53 -21.62 13.22
CA GLY A 908 14.46 -20.50 13.30
C GLY A 908 15.92 -20.90 13.16
N GLU A 909 16.72 -19.94 12.75
CA GLU A 909 18.17 -20.08 12.63
C GLU A 909 18.86 -18.85 13.24
N ASP A 910 19.92 -19.08 14.03
CA ASP A 910 20.81 -18.04 14.56
C ASP A 910 22.12 -18.03 13.75
N MET A 911 22.34 -16.95 13.01
CA MET A 911 23.53 -16.75 12.18
C MET A 911 24.45 -15.69 12.80
N ASP A 912 25.16 -16.05 13.87
CA ASP A 912 26.10 -15.16 14.57
C ASP A 912 25.40 -13.93 15.19
N GLY A 913 24.31 -14.17 15.93
CA GLY A 913 23.51 -13.14 16.57
C GLY A 913 22.55 -12.42 15.62
N LEU A 914 22.39 -12.92 14.39
CA LEU A 914 21.36 -12.51 13.46
C LEU A 914 20.28 -13.59 13.42
N LEU A 915 19.18 -13.38 14.15
CA LEU A 915 18.10 -14.34 14.24
C LEU A 915 17.20 -14.23 13.00
N THR A 916 16.93 -15.38 12.38
CA THR A 916 16.01 -15.49 11.23
C THR A 916 14.88 -16.45 11.53
N GLY A 917 13.64 -15.98 11.31
CA GLY A 917 12.46 -16.71 11.71
C GLY A 917 12.09 -17.82 10.73
N HIS A 918 12.43 -17.67 9.44
CA HIS A 918 11.90 -18.48 8.34
C HIS A 918 10.37 -18.56 8.39
N SER A 919 9.73 -17.40 8.55
CA SER A 919 8.29 -17.30 8.86
C SER A 919 7.41 -18.04 7.85
N HIS A 920 7.84 -18.14 6.59
CA HIS A 920 7.16 -18.89 5.53
C HIS A 920 6.99 -20.39 5.83
N LEU A 921 7.83 -20.98 6.69
CA LEU A 921 7.78 -22.39 7.10
C LEU A 921 6.90 -22.66 8.32
N TRP A 922 6.38 -21.62 8.99
CA TRP A 922 5.66 -21.78 10.26
C TRP A 922 4.31 -22.48 10.07
N ASP A 923 4.01 -23.41 10.97
CA ASP A 923 2.77 -24.20 10.97
C ASP A 923 1.53 -23.34 11.27
N ASP A 924 1.68 -22.36 12.16
CA ASP A 924 0.57 -21.52 12.64
C ASP A 924 0.43 -20.26 11.79
N ARG A 925 -0.57 -20.27 10.90
CA ARG A 925 -0.87 -19.15 10.01
C ARG A 925 -1.10 -17.84 10.76
N ALA A 926 -1.78 -17.86 11.90
CA ALA A 926 -2.10 -16.64 12.65
C ALA A 926 -0.83 -16.03 13.28
N VAL A 927 0.05 -16.88 13.81
CA VAL A 927 1.35 -16.45 14.38
C VAL A 927 2.26 -15.90 13.29
N ARG A 928 2.30 -16.58 12.13
CA ARG A 928 3.04 -16.12 10.95
C ARG A 928 2.56 -14.75 10.48
N GLU A 929 1.26 -14.58 10.27
CA GLU A 929 0.69 -13.32 9.81
C GLU A 929 0.94 -12.19 10.81
N ALA A 930 0.80 -12.45 12.13
CA ALA A 930 1.07 -11.46 13.17
C ALA A 930 2.55 -11.03 13.19
N PHE A 931 3.49 -11.98 13.11
CA PHE A 931 4.92 -11.70 13.07
C PHE A 931 5.33 -10.92 11.82
N GLN A 932 4.91 -11.36 10.63
CA GLN A 932 5.19 -10.67 9.37
C GLN A 932 4.61 -9.26 9.36
N SER A 933 3.39 -9.08 9.89
CA SER A 933 2.75 -7.76 9.97
C SER A 933 3.49 -6.84 10.94
N ALA A 934 3.94 -7.35 12.08
CA ALA A 934 4.69 -6.57 13.07
C ALA A 934 6.04 -6.10 12.53
N VAL A 935 6.79 -6.99 11.85
CA VAL A 935 8.05 -6.64 11.19
C VAL A 935 7.83 -5.60 10.10
N LEU A 936 6.85 -5.82 9.21
CA LEU A 936 6.56 -4.90 8.11
C LEU A 936 6.11 -3.52 8.62
N LYS A 937 5.19 -3.48 9.59
CA LYS A 937 4.69 -2.25 10.22
C LYS A 937 5.82 -1.43 10.83
N ASP A 938 6.71 -2.07 11.60
CA ASP A 938 7.80 -1.35 12.25
C ASP A 938 8.83 -0.85 11.22
N VAL A 939 9.16 -1.65 10.20
CA VAL A 939 10.06 -1.22 9.11
C VAL A 939 9.50 -0.03 8.34
N ASP A 940 8.22 -0.04 7.98
CA ASP A 940 7.57 1.07 7.27
C ASP A 940 7.44 2.32 8.13
N SER A 941 7.42 2.16 9.45
CA SER A 941 7.51 3.28 10.36
C SER A 941 8.92 3.85 10.51
N THR A 942 9.92 2.98 10.66
CA THR A 942 11.33 3.37 10.80
C THR A 942 11.84 3.99 9.51
N VAL A 943 11.62 3.34 8.37
CA VAL A 943 11.87 3.89 7.02
C VAL A 943 10.57 4.47 6.49
N VAL A 944 10.29 5.72 6.88
CA VAL A 944 8.98 6.37 6.70
C VAL A 944 8.41 6.14 5.31
N THR A 945 7.39 5.28 5.28
CA THR A 945 6.58 4.94 4.11
C THR A 945 5.16 5.46 4.40
N PRO A 946 4.70 6.52 3.71
CA PRO A 946 3.40 7.12 3.99
C PRO A 946 2.24 6.13 3.90
N GLY A 947 1.29 6.22 4.83
CA GLY A 947 0.07 5.42 4.86
C GLY A 947 -1.19 6.25 4.60
N VAL A 948 -2.33 5.56 4.51
CA VAL A 948 -3.63 6.21 4.18
C VAL A 948 -4.12 7.16 5.26
N GLY A 949 -3.68 6.96 6.50
CA GLY A 949 -4.02 7.80 7.66
C GLY A 949 -3.16 9.05 7.81
N ASP A 950 -2.00 9.13 7.17
CA ASP A 950 -0.96 10.10 7.52
C ASP A 950 -1.06 11.44 6.83
N THR A 951 -1.71 11.46 5.67
CA THR A 951 -1.74 12.64 4.81
C THR A 951 -3.08 13.36 4.89
N PRO A 952 -3.10 14.71 4.88
CA PRO A 952 -4.33 15.47 4.75
C PRO A 952 -5.19 15.00 3.57
N LEU A 953 -6.52 14.98 3.75
CA LEU A 953 -7.47 14.50 2.73
C LEU A 953 -7.36 15.25 1.39
N ILE A 954 -6.98 16.53 1.43
CA ILE A 954 -6.82 17.35 0.24
C ILE A 954 -5.71 16.84 -0.70
N MET A 955 -4.69 16.14 -0.18
CA MET A 955 -3.58 15.60 -0.98
C MET A 955 -4.00 14.50 -1.96
N SER A 956 -5.19 13.93 -1.79
CA SER A 956 -5.72 12.94 -2.74
C SER A 956 -6.56 13.56 -3.86
N LYS A 957 -6.90 14.85 -3.77
CA LYS A 957 -7.66 15.57 -4.81
C LYS A 957 -6.71 16.14 -5.86
N GLU A 958 -7.15 16.24 -7.11
CA GLU A 958 -6.29 16.65 -8.24
C GLU A 958 -5.56 17.98 -8.03
N VAL A 959 -6.26 19.03 -7.55
CA VAL A 959 -5.62 20.32 -7.25
C VAL A 959 -4.65 20.21 -6.06
N GLY A 960 -5.02 19.46 -5.02
CA GLY A 960 -4.16 19.25 -3.86
C GLY A 960 -2.89 18.47 -4.20
N LYS A 961 -2.97 17.46 -5.08
CA LYS A 961 -1.82 16.72 -5.62
C LYS A 961 -0.83 17.63 -6.35
N MET A 962 -1.31 18.68 -7.03
CA MET A 962 -0.44 19.62 -7.74
C MET A 962 0.22 20.63 -6.79
N ILE A 963 -0.53 21.13 -5.80
CA ILE A 963 -0.06 22.15 -4.85
C ILE A 963 0.89 21.56 -3.81
N LEU A 964 0.54 20.39 -3.29
CA LEU A 964 1.24 19.77 -2.17
C LEU A 964 2.20 18.65 -2.60
N GLN A 965 2.51 18.56 -3.89
CA GLN A 965 3.43 17.55 -4.43
C GLN A 965 4.74 17.52 -3.63
N PHE A 966 5.20 16.32 -3.27
CA PHE A 966 6.42 16.06 -2.47
C PHE A 966 6.34 16.41 -0.98
N LYS A 967 5.19 16.90 -0.48
CA LYS A 967 5.02 17.21 0.95
C LYS A 967 4.49 16.02 1.76
N THR A 968 4.06 14.94 1.11
CA THR A 968 3.53 13.70 1.71
C THR A 968 4.46 13.12 2.77
N PHE A 969 5.76 13.08 2.49
CA PHE A 969 6.77 12.57 3.42
C PHE A 969 6.82 13.36 4.74
N ILE A 970 6.65 14.68 4.70
CA ILE A 970 6.77 15.54 5.89
C ILE A 970 5.63 15.23 6.89
N PHE A 971 4.41 15.03 6.39
CA PHE A 971 3.28 14.64 7.23
C PHE A 971 3.46 13.22 7.81
N ALA A 972 3.92 12.27 6.98
CA ALA A 972 4.19 10.92 7.45
C ALA A 972 5.30 10.87 8.50
N GLN A 973 6.39 11.62 8.30
CA GLN A 973 7.48 11.75 9.26
C GLN A 973 7.01 12.36 10.58
N HIS A 974 6.15 13.37 10.53
CA HIS A 974 5.60 13.98 11.75
C HIS A 974 4.88 12.95 12.63
N ASN A 975 4.04 12.11 12.03
CA ASN A 975 3.28 11.10 12.77
C ASN A 975 4.14 9.92 13.22
N ARG A 976 4.91 9.34 12.28
CA ARG A 976 5.61 8.06 12.45
C ARG A 976 6.94 8.15 13.19
N VAL A 977 7.53 9.34 13.26
CA VAL A 977 8.84 9.56 13.86
C VAL A 977 8.75 10.55 15.01
N ILE A 978 8.26 11.77 14.75
CA ILE A 978 8.33 12.84 15.76
C ILE A 978 7.33 12.56 16.88
N ALA A 979 6.05 12.38 16.53
CA ALA A 979 5.03 12.15 17.54
C ALA A 979 5.25 10.85 18.30
N SER A 980 5.46 9.73 17.59
CA SER A 980 5.73 8.44 18.23
C SER A 980 7.03 8.41 19.04
N GLY A 981 8.08 9.10 18.58
CA GLY A 981 9.36 9.18 19.29
C GLY A 981 9.28 10.00 20.57
N ILE A 982 8.56 11.14 20.53
CA ILE A 982 8.25 11.92 21.74
C ILE A 982 7.40 11.10 22.72
N GLN A 983 6.46 10.29 22.22
CA GLN A 983 5.67 9.37 23.05
C GLN A 983 6.50 8.25 23.67
N GLN A 984 7.52 7.76 22.95
CA GLN A 984 8.49 6.77 23.44
C GLN A 984 9.38 7.35 24.55
N GLY A 985 9.79 8.62 24.42
CA GLY A 985 10.42 9.40 25.48
C GLY A 985 11.76 8.86 25.98
N ASP A 986 12.47 8.07 25.18
CA ASP A 986 13.73 7.44 25.57
C ASP A 986 14.96 8.19 25.06
N ALA A 987 16.13 7.94 25.67
CA ALA A 987 17.39 8.55 25.27
C ALA A 987 17.78 8.21 23.82
N SER A 988 17.33 7.07 23.29
CA SER A 988 17.59 6.65 21.91
C SER A 988 16.96 7.60 20.91
N PHE A 989 15.72 8.04 21.15
CA PHE A 989 15.05 9.03 20.32
C PHE A 989 15.83 10.35 20.26
N TYR A 990 16.21 10.92 21.40
CA TYR A 990 16.90 12.21 21.45
C TYR A 990 18.30 12.17 20.83
N LEU A 991 19.08 11.11 21.08
CA LEU A 991 20.39 10.91 20.44
C LEU A 991 20.25 10.72 18.92
N GLY A 992 19.25 9.95 18.49
CA GLY A 992 18.93 9.78 17.08
C GLY A 992 18.52 11.09 16.41
N ALA A 993 17.72 11.92 17.09
CA ALA A 993 17.31 13.24 16.62
C ALA A 993 18.51 14.18 16.43
N MET A 994 19.44 14.21 17.39
CA MET A 994 20.69 14.99 17.27
C MET A 994 21.54 14.52 16.09
N GLY A 995 21.74 13.21 15.93
CA GLY A 995 22.45 12.67 14.77
C GLY A 995 21.76 12.98 13.45
N THR A 996 20.42 12.98 13.42
CA THR A 996 19.65 13.33 12.22
C THR A 996 19.84 14.81 11.87
N ILE A 997 19.87 15.72 12.85
CA ILE A 997 20.15 17.16 12.66
C ILE A 997 21.57 17.36 12.11
N ALA A 998 22.56 16.65 12.68
CA ALA A 998 23.94 16.70 12.20
C ALA A 998 24.07 16.23 10.75
N LEU A 999 23.45 15.09 10.40
CA LEU A 999 23.39 14.63 9.01
C LEU A 999 22.64 15.63 8.12
N GLY A 1000 21.63 16.33 8.65
CA GLY A 1000 20.93 17.41 7.95
C GLY A 1000 21.88 18.57 7.58
N ALA A 1001 22.77 18.96 8.50
CA ALA A 1001 23.78 19.99 8.27
C ALA A 1001 24.82 19.52 7.24
N MET A 1002 25.25 18.27 7.31
CA MET A 1002 26.11 17.66 6.28
C MET A 1002 25.43 17.67 4.91
N VAL A 1003 24.14 17.34 4.85
CA VAL A 1003 23.34 17.39 3.61
C VAL A 1003 23.22 18.83 3.08
N TYR A 1004 23.19 19.85 3.94
CA TYR A 1004 23.31 21.24 3.52
C TYR A 1004 24.64 21.50 2.81
N VAL A 1005 25.75 21.21 3.48
CA VAL A 1005 27.12 21.39 2.94
C VAL A 1005 27.28 20.67 1.59
N MET A 1006 26.86 19.40 1.50
CA MET A 1006 26.94 18.62 0.26
C MET A 1006 26.10 19.24 -0.86
N LYS A 1007 24.87 19.70 -0.59
CA LYS A 1007 24.03 20.31 -1.62
C LYS A 1007 24.57 21.67 -2.07
N GLN A 1008 25.11 22.49 -1.17
CA GLN A 1008 25.74 23.76 -1.55
C GLN A 1008 26.92 23.52 -2.48
N LYS A 1009 27.81 22.57 -2.11
CA LYS A 1009 28.96 22.17 -2.93
C LYS A 1009 28.54 21.65 -4.31
N LEU A 1010 27.54 20.77 -4.39
CA LEU A 1010 27.04 20.23 -5.67
C LEU A 1010 26.37 21.29 -6.55
N SER A 1011 25.78 22.31 -5.94
CA SER A 1011 25.17 23.43 -6.65
C SER A 1011 26.15 24.56 -6.98
N GLY A 1012 27.44 24.43 -6.62
CA GLY A 1012 28.44 25.49 -6.84
C GLY A 1012 28.14 26.78 -6.06
N ARG A 1013 27.45 26.68 -4.91
CA ARG A 1013 27.09 27.83 -4.06
C ARG A 1013 28.00 27.89 -2.83
N ASP A 1014 28.22 29.10 -2.33
CA ASP A 1014 28.96 29.33 -1.08
C ASP A 1014 28.29 28.63 0.11
N ILE A 1015 29.13 28.19 1.04
CA ILE A 1015 28.74 27.43 2.22
C ILE A 1015 28.91 28.32 3.44
N ASP A 1016 27.80 28.60 4.13
CA ASP A 1016 27.82 29.32 5.41
C ASP A 1016 27.98 28.30 6.53
N TYR A 1017 29.20 28.24 7.08
CA TYR A 1017 29.60 27.34 8.16
C TYR A 1017 29.28 27.87 9.56
N SER A 1018 28.56 29.00 9.70
CA SER A 1018 28.20 29.51 11.02
C SER A 1018 27.39 28.47 11.80
N PRO A 1019 27.68 28.23 13.10
CA PRO A 1019 26.99 27.20 13.88
C PRO A 1019 25.48 27.37 13.88
N ASN A 1020 25.00 28.62 13.96
CA ASN A 1020 23.59 28.95 13.89
C ASN A 1020 22.94 28.55 12.56
N ASN A 1021 23.62 28.80 11.43
CA ASN A 1021 23.14 28.40 10.13
C ASN A 1021 23.16 26.88 9.95
N LEU A 1022 24.23 26.19 10.40
CA LEU A 1022 24.34 24.74 10.33
C LEU A 1022 23.25 24.04 11.17
N VAL A 1023 22.95 24.54 12.37
CA VAL A 1023 21.85 24.02 13.21
C VAL A 1023 20.49 24.26 12.54
N LYS A 1024 20.24 25.48 12.05
CA LYS A 1024 19.00 25.83 11.34
C LYS A 1024 18.77 24.95 10.11
N GLU A 1025 19.78 24.85 9.23
CA GLU A 1025 19.75 23.98 8.05
C GLU A 1025 19.66 22.50 8.42
N GLY A 1026 20.33 22.11 9.51
CA GLY A 1026 20.29 20.75 10.05
C GLY A 1026 18.88 20.36 10.49
N ILE A 1027 18.22 21.20 11.29
CA ILE A 1027 16.84 20.98 11.75
C ILE A 1027 15.87 20.91 10.56
N ASP A 1028 15.97 21.86 9.63
CA ASP A 1028 15.09 21.95 8.47
C ASP A 1028 15.24 20.76 7.51
N ARG A 1029 16.49 20.32 7.25
CA ARG A 1029 16.80 19.18 6.36
C ARG A 1029 16.62 17.83 7.01
N ALA A 1030 16.76 17.74 8.33
CA ALA A 1030 16.38 16.57 9.11
C ALA A 1030 14.86 16.37 9.15
N GLY A 1031 14.07 17.40 8.85
CA GLY A 1031 12.61 17.36 8.91
C GLY A 1031 12.08 17.21 10.34
N MET A 1032 12.87 17.57 11.36
CA MET A 1032 12.54 17.38 12.78
C MET A 1032 11.48 18.34 13.31
N ILE A 1033 11.01 19.28 12.46
CA ILE A 1033 9.87 20.16 12.73
C ILE A 1033 8.57 19.58 12.13
N GLY A 1034 8.67 18.54 11.30
CA GLY A 1034 7.53 17.94 10.63
C GLY A 1034 6.80 18.93 9.74
N TRP A 1035 5.47 18.83 9.65
CA TRP A 1035 4.69 19.63 8.72
C TRP A 1035 4.65 21.13 9.05
N LEU A 1036 5.03 21.50 10.28
CA LEU A 1036 5.10 22.89 10.72
C LEU A 1036 6.19 23.68 9.97
N SER A 1037 7.20 23.01 9.40
CA SER A 1037 8.26 23.69 8.64
C SER A 1037 7.70 24.39 7.40
N GLU A 1038 6.67 23.85 6.77
CA GLU A 1038 6.12 24.39 5.53
C GLU A 1038 5.49 25.78 5.69
N PRO A 1039 4.54 26.01 6.61
CA PRO A 1039 4.02 27.36 6.86
C PRO A 1039 5.07 28.29 7.46
N LEU A 1040 5.96 27.80 8.34
CA LEU A 1040 7.05 28.61 8.91
C LEU A 1040 7.98 29.14 7.83
N ASN A 1041 8.45 28.27 6.94
CA ASN A 1041 9.35 28.64 5.85
C ASN A 1041 8.64 29.53 4.82
N ALA A 1042 7.33 29.34 4.58
CA ALA A 1042 6.56 30.25 3.73
C ALA A 1042 6.52 31.66 4.34
N VAL A 1043 6.18 31.79 5.63
CA VAL A 1043 6.19 33.06 6.37
C VAL A 1043 7.58 33.69 6.36
N GLU A 1044 8.64 32.89 6.48
CA GLU A 1044 10.02 33.34 6.41
C GLU A 1044 10.35 33.98 5.06
N ASN A 1045 9.95 33.35 3.96
CA ASN A 1045 10.13 33.92 2.63
C ASN A 1045 9.31 35.21 2.44
N PHE A 1046 8.04 35.26 2.88
CA PHE A 1046 7.19 36.45 2.73
C PHE A 1046 7.63 37.62 3.60
N SER A 1047 8.16 37.31 4.78
CA SER A 1047 8.62 38.33 5.72
C SER A 1047 10.03 38.83 5.41
N GLY A 1048 10.68 38.32 4.36
CA GLY A 1048 12.06 38.64 4.03
C GLY A 1048 13.04 38.19 5.11
N GLY A 1049 12.76 37.07 5.77
CA GLY A 1049 13.56 36.53 6.87
C GLY A 1049 13.27 37.12 8.25
N ARG A 1050 12.24 37.96 8.41
CA ARG A 1050 11.90 38.58 9.72
C ARG A 1050 11.18 37.64 10.70
N PHE A 1051 10.48 36.63 10.18
CA PHE A 1051 9.75 35.64 10.98
C PHE A 1051 10.01 34.24 10.42
N GLY A 1052 10.67 33.36 11.18
CA GLY A 1052 11.02 32.02 10.69
C GLY A 1052 12.20 31.42 11.45
N LEU A 1053 12.70 30.28 10.99
CA LEU A 1053 13.83 29.61 11.66
C LEU A 1053 15.10 30.45 11.57
N GLY A 1054 15.35 31.13 10.45
CA GLY A 1054 16.47 32.06 10.33
C GLY A 1054 16.40 33.18 11.37
N ALA A 1055 15.25 33.80 11.56
CA ALA A 1055 15.06 34.83 12.59
C ALA A 1055 15.28 34.30 14.02
N MET A 1056 14.81 33.08 14.31
CA MET A 1056 14.98 32.45 15.62
C MET A 1056 16.44 32.12 15.95
N PHE A 1057 17.23 31.73 14.95
CA PHE A 1057 18.63 31.35 15.11
C PHE A 1057 19.62 32.47 14.74
N GLY A 1058 19.16 33.66 14.36
CA GLY A 1058 20.04 34.73 13.87
C GLY A 1058 20.82 34.35 12.62
N ALA A 1059 20.19 33.57 11.73
CA ALA A 1059 20.78 33.01 10.52
C ALA A 1059 20.00 33.43 9.26
N PRO A 1060 20.60 33.36 8.06
CA PRO A 1060 19.89 33.63 6.81
C PRO A 1060 18.65 32.72 6.63
N PRO A 1061 17.70 33.06 5.75
CA PRO A 1061 16.58 32.17 5.44
C PRO A 1061 17.02 30.78 4.98
N VAL A 1062 16.20 29.75 5.20
CA VAL A 1062 16.51 28.36 4.81
C VAL A 1062 16.87 28.21 3.32
N SER A 1063 18.03 27.59 3.05
CA SER A 1063 18.72 27.58 1.75
C SER A 1063 17.91 26.99 0.58
N ARG A 1064 17.00 26.04 0.87
CA ARG A 1064 16.16 25.39 -0.14
C ARG A 1064 15.00 26.27 -0.63
N PHE A 1065 14.73 27.38 0.03
CA PHE A 1065 13.64 28.30 -0.32
C PHE A 1065 14.11 29.65 -0.85
N GLN A 1066 15.37 30.03 -0.64
CA GLN A 1066 15.95 31.30 -1.11
C GLN A 1066 15.85 31.51 -2.63
N SER A 1067 15.80 30.44 -3.43
CA SER A 1067 15.80 30.51 -4.90
C SER A 1067 14.42 30.26 -5.55
N ARG A 1068 13.33 30.18 -4.77
CA ARG A 1068 11.99 29.91 -5.31
C ARG A 1068 11.19 31.20 -5.47
N ASN A 1069 10.52 31.37 -6.61
CA ASN A 1069 9.54 32.44 -6.78
C ASN A 1069 8.43 32.30 -5.72
N ALA A 1070 8.05 33.40 -5.06
CA ALA A 1070 7.09 33.41 -3.95
C ALA A 1070 5.76 32.70 -4.28
N ILE A 1071 5.31 32.80 -5.54
CA ILE A 1071 4.12 32.12 -6.07
C ILE A 1071 4.34 30.61 -6.23
N GLY A 1072 5.50 30.18 -6.72
CA GLY A 1072 5.86 28.75 -6.85
C GLY A 1072 6.10 28.05 -5.51
N ALA A 1073 6.52 28.80 -4.48
CA ALA A 1073 6.65 28.31 -3.11
C ALA A 1073 5.28 27.99 -2.46
N LEU A 1074 4.23 28.75 -2.80
CA LEU A 1074 2.86 28.55 -2.31
C LEU A 1074 2.05 27.56 -3.16
N LEU A 1075 2.08 27.71 -4.48
CA LEU A 1075 1.19 26.97 -5.39
C LEU A 1075 1.77 25.62 -5.84
N GLY A 1076 3.03 25.33 -5.52
CA GLY A 1076 3.66 24.03 -5.74
C GLY A 1076 4.40 23.90 -7.08
N PRO A 1077 5.07 22.75 -7.30
CA PRO A 1077 6.03 22.55 -8.39
C PRO A 1077 5.45 22.67 -9.81
N THR A 1078 4.15 22.41 -9.98
CA THR A 1078 3.47 22.48 -11.28
C THR A 1078 3.31 23.92 -11.75
N PHE A 1079 3.01 24.85 -10.84
CA PHE A 1079 2.87 26.27 -11.17
C PHE A 1079 4.24 26.93 -11.35
N ASP A 1080 5.26 26.46 -10.61
CA ASP A 1080 6.65 26.83 -10.83
C ASP A 1080 7.12 26.47 -12.24
N MET A 1081 6.82 25.24 -12.70
CA MET A 1081 7.10 24.78 -14.08
C MET A 1081 6.41 25.66 -15.14
N ALA A 1082 5.15 26.06 -14.90
CA ALA A 1082 4.42 26.96 -15.80
C ALA A 1082 5.05 28.36 -15.85
N GLY A 1083 5.53 28.86 -14.70
CA GLY A 1083 6.28 30.12 -14.61
C GLY A 1083 7.59 30.08 -15.40
N ASP A 1084 8.37 29.02 -15.26
CA ASP A 1084 9.60 28.80 -16.04
C ASP A 1084 9.29 28.76 -17.55
N GLY A 1085 8.21 28.08 -17.96
CA GLY A 1085 7.77 28.04 -19.36
C GLY A 1085 7.38 29.41 -19.92
N ALA A 1086 6.72 30.26 -19.12
CA ALA A 1086 6.38 31.62 -19.51
C ALA A 1086 7.62 32.51 -19.69
N VAL A 1087 8.64 32.33 -18.85
CA VAL A 1087 9.93 33.03 -19.00
C VAL A 1087 10.59 32.69 -20.34
N ILE A 1088 10.62 31.40 -20.71
CA ILE A 1088 11.18 30.94 -21.99
C ILE A 1088 10.38 31.51 -23.16
N ALA A 1089 9.04 31.41 -23.12
CA ALA A 1089 8.18 31.91 -24.18
C ALA A 1089 8.33 33.43 -24.40
N ASN A 1090 8.37 34.21 -23.32
CA ASN A 1090 8.59 35.65 -23.40
C ASN A 1090 9.97 35.99 -23.98
N GLY A 1091 11.02 35.25 -23.60
CA GLY A 1091 12.35 35.45 -24.18
C GLY A 1091 12.41 35.17 -25.68
N VAL A 1092 11.78 34.07 -26.13
CA VAL A 1092 11.69 33.74 -27.57
C VAL A 1092 10.88 34.79 -28.34
N LEU A 1093 9.76 35.25 -27.79
CA LEU A 1093 8.90 36.25 -28.43
C LEU A 1093 9.55 37.63 -28.51
N ASN A 1094 10.33 38.01 -27.49
CA ASN A 1094 11.01 39.31 -27.44
C ASN A 1094 12.40 39.29 -28.11
N GLY A 1095 12.89 38.12 -28.55
CA GLY A 1095 14.24 37.97 -29.10
C GLY A 1095 15.37 38.10 -28.06
N GLU A 1096 15.03 38.05 -26.77
CA GLU A 1096 15.97 38.19 -25.65
C GLU A 1096 16.16 36.82 -24.98
N PHE A 1097 17.30 36.18 -25.26
CA PHE A 1097 17.67 34.92 -24.65
C PHE A 1097 18.92 35.12 -23.78
N ASP A 1098 18.69 35.49 -22.52
CA ASP A 1098 19.72 35.78 -21.52
C ASP A 1098 19.89 34.63 -20.50
N ASP A 1099 20.72 34.85 -19.48
CA ASP A 1099 20.98 33.95 -18.35
C ASP A 1099 19.71 33.36 -17.73
N LYS A 1100 18.65 34.17 -17.60
CA LYS A 1100 17.40 33.79 -16.97
C LYS A 1100 16.63 32.78 -17.82
N GLN A 1101 16.57 32.94 -19.14
CA GLN A 1101 15.91 32.01 -20.06
C GLN A 1101 16.72 30.72 -20.17
N SER A 1102 18.04 30.80 -20.28
CA SER A 1102 18.94 29.63 -20.30
C SER A 1102 18.78 28.79 -19.02
N HIS A 1103 18.74 29.45 -17.86
CA HIS A 1103 18.49 28.79 -16.58
C HIS A 1103 17.08 28.20 -16.48
N ALA A 1104 16.06 28.88 -17.01
CA ALA A 1104 14.69 28.37 -17.07
C ALA A 1104 14.57 27.13 -17.96
N VAL A 1105 15.24 27.09 -19.13
CA VAL A 1105 15.31 25.90 -19.99
C VAL A 1105 15.92 24.74 -19.21
N ARG A 1106 17.05 24.98 -18.53
CA ARG A 1106 17.70 23.95 -17.72
C ARG A 1106 16.76 23.39 -16.64
N LYS A 1107 16.01 24.24 -15.94
CA LYS A 1107 15.05 23.81 -14.89
C LYS A 1107 13.93 22.91 -15.40
N LEU A 1108 13.60 22.98 -16.69
CA LEU A 1108 12.58 22.15 -17.32
C LEU A 1108 13.11 20.81 -17.84
N LEU A 1109 14.43 20.64 -17.98
CA LEU A 1109 15.02 19.40 -18.46
C LEU A 1109 14.82 18.26 -17.45
N PRO A 1110 14.19 17.13 -17.84
CA PRO A 1110 14.19 15.93 -17.03
C PRO A 1110 15.61 15.46 -16.72
N TYR A 1111 15.82 14.82 -15.57
CA TYR A 1111 17.10 14.24 -15.14
C TYR A 1111 18.22 15.24 -14.83
N GLN A 1112 17.99 16.54 -15.03
CA GLN A 1112 19.01 17.58 -14.86
C GLN A 1112 19.57 17.65 -13.43
N ASN A 1113 18.75 17.30 -12.43
CA ASN A 1113 19.13 17.30 -11.02
C ASN A 1113 19.77 15.98 -10.53
N LEU A 1114 20.03 15.01 -11.40
CA LEU A 1114 20.79 13.82 -10.99
C LEU A 1114 22.17 14.26 -10.51
N PHE A 1115 22.60 13.81 -9.34
CA PHE A 1115 23.79 14.33 -8.67
C PHE A 1115 25.08 14.16 -9.48
N TYR A 1116 25.13 13.21 -10.41
CA TYR A 1116 26.24 13.00 -11.35
C TYR A 1116 26.06 13.70 -12.71
N ILE A 1117 24.87 14.19 -13.05
CA ILE A 1117 24.59 14.93 -14.29
C ILE A 1117 24.63 16.44 -14.04
N SER A 1118 24.07 16.91 -12.92
CA SER A 1118 23.95 18.33 -12.59
C SER A 1118 25.28 19.10 -12.65
N PRO A 1119 26.42 18.57 -12.15
CA PRO A 1119 27.71 19.24 -12.28
C PRO A 1119 28.17 19.42 -13.74
N LEU A 1120 27.82 18.49 -14.64
CA LEU A 1120 28.13 18.60 -16.06
C LEU A 1120 27.28 19.68 -16.72
N LEU A 1121 25.98 19.71 -16.42
CA LEU A 1121 25.07 20.72 -16.93
C LEU A 1121 25.38 22.13 -16.40
N ASN A 1122 25.88 22.26 -15.16
CA ASN A 1122 26.41 23.54 -14.64
C ASN A 1122 27.49 24.10 -15.57
N ARG A 1123 28.49 23.27 -15.93
CA ARG A 1123 29.59 23.68 -16.81
C ARG A 1123 29.12 24.04 -18.21
N VAL A 1124 28.13 23.31 -18.74
CA VAL A 1124 27.54 23.62 -20.05
C VAL A 1124 26.79 24.95 -20.00
N GLU A 1125 26.00 25.20 -18.95
CA GLU A 1125 25.30 26.47 -18.77
C GLU A 1125 26.29 27.64 -18.62
N GLU A 1126 27.38 27.47 -17.87
CA GLU A 1126 28.45 28.47 -17.74
C GLU A 1126 29.17 28.76 -19.07
N GLN A 1127 29.28 27.78 -19.98
CA GLN A 1127 29.87 27.98 -21.30
C GLN A 1127 28.91 28.62 -22.32
N LEU A 1128 27.59 28.51 -22.08
CA LEU A 1128 26.57 29.13 -22.93
C LEU A 1128 26.33 30.60 -22.56
N LYS A 1129 26.73 31.00 -21.35
CA LYS A 1129 26.81 32.38 -20.88
C LYS A 1129 28.12 33.02 -21.37
#